data_AF-A0A9D8MES1-F1
#
_entry.id   AF-A0A9D8MES1-F1
#
_cell.length_a   1.000
_cell.length_b   1.000
_cell.length_c   1.000
_cell.angle_alpha   90.00
_cell.angle_beta   90.00
_cell.angle_gamma   90.00
#
_symmetry.space_group_name_H-M   'P 1'
#
loop_
_entity.id
_entity.type
_entity.pdbx_description
1 polymer ?
#
loop_
_entity_poly.entity_id
_entity_poly.type
_entity_poly.pdbx_seq_one_letter_code
_entity_poly.pdbx_strand_id
1 'polypeptide(L)'
;MRRTEGYITADDLFARVADILNLPDGTPANRLMHETLVLCCQEALRTTNIAFGNLFSQVDYLCKQHHIKTSDVVAIQKMRRDSNRSTPLAPEDVLYDCRALALFISAVFDTSVPSLLTGRIPVQNKPQGERHHIDYRYIRCIVDDFDNVHIRATVDQDEADGRPIVADYSAPHLQHLQQILKKGMQLNLLDCEQKQNEGTTVLHPNLIVAEPDYLIDISSIAACFQDYGHHPLSYTVRRLSPNANSQALLLGNFAGRVLDDVINCDGDYDWLQTFRTHFRQQALDYCTCPDLNQQEDYKQAAANQAANIQQIVAELFPKHATPNAYSRDAAILEPSFVCERLGLQGRVDLMTTDFRLLVEQKSGKNYNIERQIPNEYGSYQKEDHYVQLLLYYGVLLQNFRLATGKLDSRLLYSKYKLPGGLVAVNFYQKLFHEAITFRNRIVATDYYIATRGFESILKVLQPKTLLQRAEKQQFFERYIRPQVEAVTGPFHRLSPLERAYVCRMMTFSYRELLASRLGNREKPGNSTADLWNLPLAEKKEIGTIYTNLTITDKQKSDPGRGYDIITLHVPDQGENFLPNFRTGDSVFLYAYNADEEPDARRSLLFKGTLTQMLTDSVTVVLNDGQQNPNLLEPTPSPSPTLSSLPTGEGRGGAYAIEHCELGSSSSMKALAAFAAALPQHRALLLGQQPPSSNATLQLSRSYHPHYDDIILRAKQAQDYFLLVGPPGTGKTSMALRFLVEEHLSAGSGAILLTAYTNRAVDEICEMLTNAGFDYLRIGKEHSCDPRFRSHLLRQTIDDRPQLKAIRERLLEVPIVVGTTMSLQSQSSLFMLKKFSLAIVDEASQILEPYIVGLLCQVPKFILIGDHKQLPAVVQQSEE
;
A
#
# COMPACT_ATOMS: atom_id res chain seq x y z
N MET A 1 -31.94 1.81 22.03
CA MET A 1 -32.76 1.21 20.96
C MET A 1 -31.86 0.26 20.17
N ARG A 2 -32.26 -1.00 19.97
CA ARG A 2 -31.60 -1.87 18.99
C ARG A 2 -32.07 -1.42 17.61
N ARG A 3 -31.17 -1.10 16.67
CA ARG A 3 -31.52 -1.13 15.26
C ARG A 3 -31.77 -2.59 14.92
N THR A 4 -33.01 -2.92 14.56
CA THR A 4 -33.30 -4.18 13.87
C THR A 4 -32.57 -4.16 12.54
N GLU A 5 -31.85 -5.23 12.23
CA GLU A 5 -31.31 -5.50 10.90
C GLU A 5 -32.48 -5.59 9.93
N GLY A 6 -32.70 -4.52 9.15
CA GLY A 6 -33.69 -4.52 8.08
C GLY A 6 -33.06 -5.13 6.84
N TYR A 7 -33.41 -6.38 6.54
CA TYR A 7 -33.08 -6.99 5.25
C TYR A 7 -33.74 -6.16 4.14
N ILE A 8 -32.96 -5.80 3.11
CA ILE A 8 -33.49 -5.12 1.93
C ILE A 8 -34.25 -6.13 1.08
N THR A 9 -35.52 -5.83 0.80
CA THR A 9 -36.37 -6.67 -0.04
C THR A 9 -36.34 -6.21 -1.51
N ALA A 10 -36.79 -7.08 -2.42
CA ALA A 10 -36.99 -6.69 -3.81
C ALA A 10 -37.98 -5.52 -3.94
N ASP A 11 -39.01 -5.45 -3.09
CA ASP A 11 -39.97 -4.33 -3.06
C ASP A 11 -39.30 -3.00 -2.66
N ASP A 12 -38.38 -3.01 -1.70
CA ASP A 12 -37.59 -1.81 -1.32
C ASP A 12 -36.69 -1.33 -2.49
N LEU A 13 -36.10 -2.27 -3.22
CA LEU A 13 -35.28 -1.95 -4.41
C LEU A 13 -36.15 -1.40 -5.56
N PHE A 14 -37.34 -1.98 -5.81
CA PHE A 14 -38.28 -1.44 -6.79
C PHE A 14 -38.86 -0.08 -6.39
N ALA A 15 -39.07 0.18 -5.09
CA ALA A 15 -39.47 1.49 -4.59
C ALA A 15 -38.40 2.55 -4.89
N ARG A 16 -37.11 2.25 -4.65
CA ARG A 16 -35.99 3.13 -5.05
C ARG A 16 -35.99 3.43 -6.55
N VAL A 17 -36.23 2.44 -7.41
CA VAL A 17 -36.37 2.69 -8.87
C VAL A 17 -37.57 3.60 -9.18
N ALA A 18 -38.68 3.46 -8.47
CA ALA A 18 -39.86 4.30 -8.65
C ALA A 18 -39.63 5.76 -8.21
N ASP A 19 -38.81 5.96 -7.17
CA ASP A 19 -38.38 7.27 -6.67
C ASP A 19 -37.41 7.96 -7.63
N ILE A 20 -36.44 7.22 -8.20
CA ILE A 20 -35.52 7.73 -9.23
C ILE A 20 -36.30 8.27 -10.44
N LEU A 21 -37.33 7.56 -10.87
CA LEU A 21 -38.25 7.97 -11.94
C LEU A 21 -39.19 9.14 -11.56
N ASN A 22 -39.13 9.65 -10.32
CA ASN A 22 -39.90 10.80 -9.83
C ASN A 22 -39.01 12.03 -9.52
N LEU A 23 -37.69 11.94 -9.71
CA LEU A 23 -36.78 13.02 -9.38
C LEU A 23 -37.00 14.25 -10.29
N PRO A 24 -36.88 15.49 -9.76
CA PRO A 24 -36.88 16.69 -10.57
C PRO A 24 -35.69 16.72 -11.55
N ASP A 25 -35.91 17.29 -12.75
CA ASP A 25 -34.86 17.50 -13.75
C ASP A 25 -33.62 18.18 -13.14
N GLY A 26 -32.44 17.58 -13.35
CA GLY A 26 -31.17 18.05 -12.79
C GLY A 26 -30.77 17.42 -11.45
N THR A 27 -31.64 16.64 -10.80
CA THR A 27 -31.25 15.82 -9.63
C THR A 27 -30.44 14.60 -10.10
N PRO A 28 -29.31 14.23 -9.46
CA PRO A 28 -28.42 13.19 -9.97
C PRO A 28 -28.99 11.75 -9.80
N ALA A 29 -29.84 11.36 -10.75
CA ALA A 29 -30.41 10.00 -10.84
C ALA A 29 -29.34 8.90 -10.88
N ASN A 30 -28.19 9.17 -11.52
CA ASN A 30 -27.06 8.25 -11.66
C ASN A 30 -26.67 7.60 -10.33
N ARG A 31 -26.46 8.42 -9.30
CA ARG A 31 -26.01 7.98 -7.97
C ARG A 31 -27.02 7.04 -7.31
N LEU A 32 -28.29 7.40 -7.32
CA LEU A 32 -29.35 6.57 -6.71
C LEU A 32 -29.54 5.24 -7.47
N MET A 33 -29.32 5.21 -8.79
CA MET A 33 -29.24 3.96 -9.56
C MET A 33 -28.02 3.13 -9.14
N HIS A 34 -26.86 3.76 -8.91
CA HIS A 34 -25.64 3.07 -8.49
C HIS A 34 -25.80 2.41 -7.11
N GLU A 35 -26.24 3.19 -6.12
CA GLU A 35 -26.56 2.70 -4.77
C GLU A 35 -27.55 1.52 -4.83
N THR A 36 -28.61 1.63 -5.61
CA THR A 36 -29.63 0.59 -5.75
C THR A 36 -29.09 -0.67 -6.42
N LEU A 37 -28.19 -0.54 -7.41
CA LEU A 37 -27.49 -1.65 -8.05
C LEU A 37 -26.53 -2.35 -7.07
N VAL A 38 -25.73 -1.59 -6.31
CA VAL A 38 -24.81 -2.12 -5.30
C VAL A 38 -25.58 -2.91 -4.23
N LEU A 39 -26.66 -2.35 -3.69
CA LEU A 39 -27.51 -3.02 -2.70
C LEU A 39 -28.15 -4.30 -3.26
N CYS A 40 -28.60 -4.27 -4.52
CA CYS A 40 -29.11 -5.46 -5.23
C CYS A 40 -28.03 -6.55 -5.34
N CYS A 41 -26.80 -6.20 -5.72
CA CYS A 41 -25.68 -7.15 -5.81
C CYS A 41 -25.27 -7.70 -4.45
N GLN A 42 -25.22 -6.85 -3.40
CA GLN A 42 -24.85 -7.24 -2.04
C GLN A 42 -25.78 -8.31 -1.47
N GLU A 43 -27.10 -8.08 -1.48
CA GLU A 43 -28.06 -9.05 -0.91
C GLU A 43 -28.09 -10.35 -1.74
N ALA A 44 -28.03 -10.25 -3.08
CA ALA A 44 -28.05 -11.41 -3.96
C ALA A 44 -26.80 -12.30 -3.85
N LEU A 45 -25.63 -11.72 -3.59
CA LEU A 45 -24.36 -12.44 -3.46
C LEU A 45 -24.03 -12.84 -2.03
N ARG A 46 -24.89 -12.52 -1.06
CA ARG A 46 -24.66 -12.72 0.38
C ARG A 46 -24.24 -14.15 0.74
N THR A 47 -24.83 -15.16 0.10
CA THR A 47 -24.53 -16.59 0.34
C THR A 47 -23.41 -17.16 -0.54
N THR A 48 -22.70 -16.32 -1.31
CA THR A 48 -21.66 -16.77 -2.26
C THR A 48 -20.24 -16.60 -1.71
N ASN A 49 -19.51 -17.71 -1.61
CA ASN A 49 -18.09 -17.77 -1.21
C ASN A 49 -17.09 -17.33 -2.31
N ILE A 50 -17.52 -16.47 -3.24
CA ILE A 50 -16.73 -16.05 -4.42
C ILE A 50 -16.31 -14.59 -4.26
N ALA A 51 -15.02 -14.32 -4.10
CA ALA A 51 -14.52 -12.95 -4.16
C ALA A 51 -14.63 -12.42 -5.60
N PHE A 52 -15.15 -11.19 -5.74
CA PHE A 52 -15.31 -10.48 -7.01
C PHE A 52 -14.49 -9.18 -6.96
N GLY A 53 -13.73 -8.87 -8.01
CA GLY A 53 -12.79 -7.74 -8.01
C GLY A 53 -13.44 -6.36 -8.15
N ASN A 54 -14.61 -6.27 -8.78
CA ASN A 54 -15.34 -5.01 -8.97
C ASN A 54 -16.85 -5.25 -9.13
N LEU A 55 -17.65 -4.16 -9.21
CA LEU A 55 -19.11 -4.26 -9.40
C LEU A 55 -19.48 -4.93 -10.74
N PHE A 56 -18.67 -4.78 -11.81
CA PHE A 56 -18.91 -5.48 -13.08
C PHE A 56 -18.95 -6.99 -12.89
N SER A 57 -17.94 -7.53 -12.20
CA SER A 57 -17.78 -8.96 -11.91
C SER A 57 -18.99 -9.53 -11.18
N GLN A 58 -19.56 -8.75 -10.25
CA GLN A 58 -20.76 -9.10 -9.49
C GLN A 58 -22.01 -9.13 -10.39
N VAL A 59 -22.23 -8.07 -11.16
CA VAL A 59 -23.37 -7.93 -12.08
C VAL A 59 -23.33 -9.00 -13.18
N ASP A 60 -22.17 -9.22 -13.79
CA ASP A 60 -21.96 -10.21 -14.84
C ASP A 60 -22.18 -11.65 -14.33
N TYR A 61 -21.63 -11.98 -13.16
CA TYR A 61 -21.85 -13.28 -12.52
C TYR A 61 -23.35 -13.51 -12.23
N LEU A 62 -24.05 -12.52 -11.68
CA LEU A 62 -25.50 -12.61 -11.42
C LEU A 62 -26.29 -12.74 -12.74
N CYS A 63 -25.95 -11.98 -13.77
CA CYS A 63 -26.57 -12.09 -15.09
C CYS A 63 -26.44 -13.50 -15.67
N LYS A 64 -25.26 -14.13 -15.52
CA LYS A 64 -25.00 -15.51 -15.95
C LYS A 64 -25.73 -16.55 -15.09
N GLN A 65 -25.70 -16.41 -13.77
CA GLN A 65 -26.39 -17.29 -12.82
C GLN A 65 -27.92 -17.31 -13.07
N HIS A 66 -28.52 -16.14 -13.32
CA HIS A 66 -29.95 -15.97 -13.54
C HIS A 66 -30.35 -16.03 -15.02
N HIS A 67 -29.43 -16.45 -15.91
CA HIS A 67 -29.67 -16.70 -17.34
C HIS A 67 -30.31 -15.51 -18.08
N ILE A 68 -29.89 -14.28 -17.74
CA ILE A 68 -30.41 -13.04 -18.32
C ILE A 68 -30.04 -12.97 -19.81
N LYS A 69 -30.98 -12.54 -20.66
CA LYS A 69 -30.79 -12.42 -22.12
C LYS A 69 -29.67 -11.43 -22.43
N THR A 70 -28.79 -11.77 -23.37
CA THR A 70 -27.62 -10.95 -23.77
C THR A 70 -27.97 -9.49 -24.10
N SER A 71 -29.14 -9.24 -24.73
CA SER A 71 -29.63 -7.89 -25.02
C SER A 71 -29.89 -7.05 -23.76
N ASP A 72 -30.41 -7.67 -22.70
CA ASP A 72 -30.69 -7.02 -21.44
C ASP A 72 -29.42 -6.96 -20.56
N VAL A 73 -28.52 -7.93 -20.64
CA VAL A 73 -27.18 -7.85 -19.99
C VAL A 73 -26.40 -6.63 -20.49
N VAL A 74 -26.37 -6.37 -21.80
CA VAL A 74 -25.70 -5.17 -22.34
C VAL A 74 -26.37 -3.87 -21.84
N ALA A 75 -27.69 -3.85 -21.67
CA ALA A 75 -28.40 -2.70 -21.11
C ALA A 75 -28.11 -2.51 -19.60
N ILE A 76 -28.05 -3.60 -18.82
CA ILE A 76 -27.69 -3.58 -17.40
C ILE A 76 -26.26 -3.09 -17.21
N GLN A 77 -25.32 -3.54 -18.05
CA GLN A 77 -23.92 -3.12 -17.97
C GLN A 77 -23.71 -1.67 -18.44
N LYS A 78 -24.49 -1.21 -19.44
CA LYS A 78 -24.59 0.23 -19.76
C LYS A 78 -25.07 1.03 -18.54
N MET A 79 -26.20 0.66 -17.95
CA MET A 79 -26.76 1.34 -16.76
C MET A 79 -25.77 1.36 -15.58
N ARG A 80 -25.05 0.26 -15.33
CA ARG A 80 -23.96 0.22 -14.34
C ARG A 80 -22.93 1.34 -14.60
N ARG A 81 -22.47 1.51 -15.85
CA ARG A 81 -21.50 2.58 -16.19
C ARG A 81 -22.10 3.97 -16.10
N ASP A 82 -23.32 4.15 -16.59
CA ASP A 82 -24.01 5.44 -16.58
C ASP A 82 -24.37 5.90 -15.17
N SER A 83 -24.72 4.97 -14.27
CA SER A 83 -24.83 5.23 -12.83
C SER A 83 -23.51 5.61 -12.15
N ASN A 84 -22.36 5.16 -12.70
CA ASN A 84 -21.01 5.44 -12.19
C ASN A 84 -20.46 6.82 -12.64
N ARG A 85 -21.17 7.57 -13.49
CA ARG A 85 -20.74 8.88 -14.01
C ARG A 85 -21.23 10.02 -13.12
N SER A 86 -20.41 11.05 -12.87
CA SER A 86 -20.86 12.26 -12.17
C SER A 86 -21.77 13.17 -13.02
N THR A 87 -21.64 13.11 -14.35
CA THR A 87 -22.43 13.90 -15.31
C THR A 87 -23.89 13.45 -15.33
N PRO A 88 -24.88 14.34 -15.08
CA PRO A 88 -26.29 13.97 -15.11
C PRO A 88 -26.69 13.35 -16.46
N LEU A 89 -27.40 12.23 -16.41
CA LEU A 89 -27.94 11.58 -17.60
C LEU A 89 -29.09 12.40 -18.20
N ALA A 90 -29.28 12.28 -19.52
CA ALA A 90 -30.47 12.82 -20.17
C ALA A 90 -31.73 12.12 -19.61
N PRO A 91 -32.86 12.82 -19.44
CA PRO A 91 -34.09 12.21 -18.91
C PRO A 91 -34.53 10.95 -19.66
N GLU A 92 -34.28 10.88 -20.98
CA GLU A 92 -34.54 9.67 -21.77
C GLU A 92 -33.66 8.48 -21.41
N ASP A 93 -32.37 8.68 -21.08
CA ASP A 93 -31.46 7.59 -20.69
C ASP A 93 -31.81 7.06 -19.31
N VAL A 94 -32.19 7.91 -18.35
CA VAL A 94 -32.67 7.51 -17.02
C VAL A 94 -33.83 6.51 -17.12
N LEU A 95 -34.77 6.71 -18.06
CA LEU A 95 -35.89 5.78 -18.29
C LEU A 95 -35.40 4.39 -18.74
N TYR A 96 -34.44 4.31 -19.65
CA TYR A 96 -33.89 3.05 -20.13
C TYR A 96 -32.99 2.36 -19.09
N ASP A 97 -32.28 3.12 -18.29
CA ASP A 97 -31.41 2.61 -17.24
C ASP A 97 -32.25 2.09 -16.06
N CYS A 98 -33.30 2.80 -15.65
CA CYS A 98 -34.28 2.30 -14.68
C CYS A 98 -34.98 1.01 -15.15
N ARG A 99 -35.23 0.85 -16.46
CA ARG A 99 -35.71 -0.42 -17.04
C ARG A 99 -34.69 -1.54 -16.82
N ALA A 100 -33.43 -1.29 -17.14
CA ALA A 100 -32.38 -2.28 -17.00
C ALA A 100 -32.19 -2.71 -15.54
N LEU A 101 -32.17 -1.74 -14.62
CA LEU A 101 -32.10 -1.97 -13.17
C LEU A 101 -33.31 -2.77 -12.65
N ALA A 102 -34.53 -2.42 -13.07
CA ALA A 102 -35.74 -3.16 -12.70
C ALA A 102 -35.72 -4.62 -13.21
N LEU A 103 -35.24 -4.86 -14.44
CA LEU A 103 -35.09 -6.23 -14.96
C LEU A 103 -33.99 -7.02 -14.23
N PHE A 104 -32.92 -6.36 -13.81
CA PHE A 104 -31.88 -6.99 -13.00
C PHE A 104 -32.43 -7.43 -11.64
N ILE A 105 -33.09 -6.54 -10.90
CA ILE A 105 -33.75 -6.85 -9.61
C ILE A 105 -34.76 -8.00 -9.80
N SER A 106 -35.61 -7.92 -10.83
CA SER A 106 -36.62 -8.94 -11.16
C SER A 106 -36.00 -10.32 -11.39
N ALA A 107 -34.94 -10.42 -12.20
CA ALA A 107 -34.28 -11.68 -12.50
C ALA A 107 -33.49 -12.25 -11.31
N VAL A 108 -32.84 -11.38 -10.53
CA VAL A 108 -31.97 -11.75 -9.41
C VAL A 108 -32.77 -12.25 -8.20
N PHE A 109 -33.91 -11.62 -7.89
CA PHE A 109 -34.77 -12.03 -6.77
C PHE A 109 -35.90 -12.99 -7.17
N ASP A 110 -36.00 -13.40 -8.44
CA ASP A 110 -37.09 -14.22 -9.00
C ASP A 110 -38.49 -13.62 -8.72
N THR A 111 -38.62 -12.32 -8.95
CA THR A 111 -39.85 -11.54 -8.73
C THR A 111 -40.33 -10.86 -10.01
N SER A 112 -41.63 -10.61 -10.14
CA SER A 112 -42.16 -9.83 -11.27
C SER A 112 -41.98 -8.33 -11.04
N VAL A 113 -41.58 -7.59 -12.07
CA VAL A 113 -41.51 -6.11 -12.03
C VAL A 113 -42.89 -5.54 -11.61
N PRO A 114 -42.98 -4.73 -10.54
CA PRO A 114 -44.26 -4.25 -10.03
C PRO A 114 -45.05 -3.36 -11.01
N SER A 115 -46.36 -3.31 -10.80
CA SER A 115 -47.27 -2.42 -11.56
C SER A 115 -46.94 -0.93 -11.37
N LEU A 116 -46.31 -0.55 -10.25
CA LEU A 116 -45.81 0.80 -9.97
C LEU A 116 -44.79 1.30 -11.00
N LEU A 117 -44.00 0.40 -11.59
CA LEU A 117 -43.00 0.71 -12.63
C LEU A 117 -43.56 0.45 -14.04
N THR A 118 -44.53 -0.46 -14.15
CA THR A 118 -45.13 -0.88 -15.42
C THR A 118 -45.83 0.29 -16.10
N GLY A 119 -45.34 0.70 -17.28
CA GLY A 119 -45.83 1.86 -18.02
C GLY A 119 -45.10 3.17 -17.72
N ARG A 120 -44.22 3.21 -16.71
CA ARG A 120 -43.27 4.31 -16.47
C ARG A 120 -41.89 4.04 -17.09
N ILE A 121 -41.49 2.76 -17.17
CA ILE A 121 -40.26 2.33 -17.85
C ILE A 121 -40.52 1.89 -19.32
N PRO A 122 -39.55 2.05 -20.24
CA PRO A 122 -39.69 1.60 -21.63
C PRO A 122 -39.86 0.08 -21.76
N VAL A 123 -40.67 -0.36 -22.74
CA VAL A 123 -40.92 -1.79 -22.99
C VAL A 123 -39.70 -2.49 -23.60
N GLN A 124 -39.01 -1.81 -24.51
CA GLN A 124 -37.83 -2.33 -25.24
C GLN A 124 -36.55 -1.62 -24.80
N ASN A 125 -35.39 -2.22 -25.08
CA ASN A 125 -34.09 -1.59 -24.86
C ASN A 125 -33.92 -0.35 -25.78
N LYS A 126 -33.07 0.61 -25.36
CA LYS A 126 -32.69 1.75 -26.22
C LYS A 126 -32.07 1.19 -27.52
N PRO A 127 -32.50 1.63 -28.72
CA PRO A 127 -31.89 1.18 -29.97
C PRO A 127 -30.39 1.45 -29.94
N GLN A 128 -29.57 0.43 -30.20
CA GLN A 128 -28.12 0.61 -30.27
C GLN A 128 -27.78 1.47 -31.51
N GLY A 129 -27.02 2.55 -31.29
CA GLY A 129 -26.39 3.32 -32.36
C GLY A 129 -25.30 2.49 -33.07
N GLU A 130 -24.64 3.10 -34.05
CA GLU A 130 -23.51 2.46 -34.73
C GLU A 130 -22.44 2.03 -33.74
N ARG A 131 -21.92 0.80 -33.92
CA ARG A 131 -20.94 0.21 -32.99
C ARG A 131 -19.62 0.96 -33.08
N HIS A 132 -19.31 1.76 -32.07
CA HIS A 132 -18.09 2.55 -31.99
C HIS A 132 -16.81 1.69 -31.88
N HIS A 133 -15.68 2.36 -32.09
CA HIS A 133 -14.34 1.77 -32.23
C HIS A 133 -13.79 1.30 -30.87
N ILE A 134 -13.24 0.08 -30.80
CA ILE A 134 -12.46 -0.37 -29.63
C ILE A 134 -11.07 0.25 -29.70
N ASP A 135 -10.60 0.93 -28.65
CA ASP A 135 -9.18 1.26 -28.50
C ASP A 135 -8.38 -0.02 -28.20
N TYR A 136 -7.87 -0.67 -29.25
CA TYR A 136 -7.10 -1.90 -29.13
C TYR A 136 -5.79 -1.75 -28.34
N ARG A 137 -5.38 -0.55 -27.93
CA ARG A 137 -4.21 -0.35 -27.04
C ARG A 137 -4.46 -0.79 -25.60
N TYR A 138 -5.71 -0.73 -25.15
CA TYR A 138 -6.10 -1.09 -23.78
C TYR A 138 -7.54 -1.61 -23.77
N ILE A 139 -7.68 -2.89 -23.45
CA ILE A 139 -8.97 -3.56 -23.28
C ILE A 139 -9.00 -4.24 -21.91
N ARG A 140 -9.86 -3.76 -21.03
CA ARG A 140 -10.21 -4.42 -19.76
C ARG A 140 -11.35 -5.43 -20.00
N CYS A 141 -11.23 -6.64 -19.46
CA CYS A 141 -12.21 -7.72 -19.69
C CYS A 141 -12.23 -8.76 -18.56
N ILE A 142 -13.30 -9.56 -18.48
CA ILE A 142 -13.43 -10.72 -17.59
C ILE A 142 -13.38 -12.02 -18.38
N VAL A 143 -12.65 -13.01 -17.88
CA VAL A 143 -12.55 -14.35 -18.46
C VAL A 143 -13.85 -15.15 -18.28
N ASP A 144 -14.51 -15.47 -19.38
CA ASP A 144 -15.68 -16.34 -19.42
C ASP A 144 -15.28 -17.82 -19.46
N ASP A 145 -14.29 -18.10 -20.31
CA ASP A 145 -13.80 -19.45 -20.64
C ASP A 145 -12.41 -19.36 -21.29
N PHE A 146 -11.63 -20.43 -21.25
CA PHE A 146 -10.34 -20.47 -21.92
C PHE A 146 -9.95 -21.91 -22.27
N ASP A 147 -9.22 -22.05 -23.37
CA ASP A 147 -8.49 -23.27 -23.73
C ASP A 147 -6.98 -22.99 -23.72
N ASN A 148 -6.16 -23.90 -24.23
CA ASN A 148 -4.69 -23.77 -24.19
C ASN A 148 -4.13 -22.63 -25.06
N VAL A 149 -4.94 -22.06 -25.97
CA VAL A 149 -4.51 -21.12 -27.01
C VAL A 149 -5.32 -19.81 -26.95
N HIS A 150 -6.60 -19.88 -26.60
CA HIS A 150 -7.52 -18.75 -26.60
C HIS A 150 -8.18 -18.50 -25.24
N ILE A 151 -8.35 -17.21 -24.92
CA ILE A 151 -9.19 -16.72 -23.83
C ILE A 151 -10.47 -16.16 -24.46
N ARG A 152 -11.62 -16.62 -24.01
CA ARG A 152 -12.95 -16.05 -24.31
C ARG A 152 -13.30 -15.14 -23.15
N ALA A 153 -13.50 -13.87 -23.44
CA ALA A 153 -13.70 -12.86 -22.41
C ALA A 153 -14.76 -11.84 -22.82
N THR A 154 -15.39 -11.23 -21.83
CA THR A 154 -16.37 -10.16 -22.01
C THR A 154 -15.71 -8.83 -21.60
N VAL A 155 -15.76 -7.83 -22.49
CA VAL A 155 -15.16 -6.50 -22.26
C VAL A 155 -15.89 -5.77 -21.13
N ASP A 156 -15.12 -5.18 -20.21
CA ASP A 156 -15.55 -4.35 -19.07
C ASP A 156 -15.01 -2.92 -19.28
N GLN A 157 -15.42 -2.28 -20.37
CA GLN A 157 -14.87 -0.99 -20.80
C GLN A 157 -15.79 -0.24 -21.76
N ASP A 158 -16.22 0.95 -21.33
CA ASP A 158 -16.79 2.01 -22.15
C ASP A 158 -17.84 1.53 -23.19
N GLU A 159 -17.77 2.05 -24.41
CA GLU A 159 -18.75 1.82 -25.48
C GLU A 159 -18.75 0.38 -26.02
N ALA A 160 -17.81 -0.46 -25.57
CA ALA A 160 -17.68 -1.87 -25.93
C ALA A 160 -18.08 -2.85 -24.80
N ASP A 161 -18.60 -2.35 -23.68
CA ASP A 161 -19.00 -3.15 -22.52
C ASP A 161 -20.01 -4.26 -22.84
N GLY A 162 -19.84 -5.42 -22.23
CA GLY A 162 -20.65 -6.62 -22.51
C GLY A 162 -20.36 -7.29 -23.87
N ARG A 163 -19.39 -6.79 -24.66
CA ARG A 163 -19.01 -7.40 -25.93
C ARG A 163 -18.10 -8.62 -25.70
N PRO A 164 -18.43 -9.80 -26.26
CA PRO A 164 -17.51 -10.93 -26.25
C PRO A 164 -16.33 -10.70 -27.20
N ILE A 165 -15.15 -11.09 -26.75
CA ILE A 165 -13.89 -11.08 -27.48
C ILE A 165 -13.18 -12.43 -27.35
N VAL A 166 -12.30 -12.73 -28.31
CA VAL A 166 -11.39 -13.88 -28.26
C VAL A 166 -9.98 -13.35 -28.35
N ALA A 167 -9.14 -13.67 -27.36
CA ALA A 167 -7.73 -13.28 -27.33
C ALA A 167 -6.83 -14.52 -27.44
N ASP A 168 -5.90 -14.53 -28.39
CA ASP A 168 -4.83 -15.52 -28.51
C ASP A 168 -3.73 -15.20 -27.49
N TYR A 169 -3.31 -16.22 -26.73
CA TYR A 169 -2.22 -16.10 -25.76
C TYR A 169 -1.15 -17.19 -25.95
N SER A 170 -1.06 -17.74 -27.15
CA SER A 170 -0.10 -18.79 -27.53
C SER A 170 1.37 -18.32 -27.53
N ALA A 171 1.59 -17.01 -27.62
CA ALA A 171 2.90 -16.38 -27.64
C ALA A 171 3.76 -16.83 -26.43
N PRO A 172 5.06 -17.15 -26.61
CA PRO A 172 5.88 -17.77 -25.56
C PRO A 172 5.90 -17.03 -24.21
N HIS A 173 5.83 -15.70 -24.23
CA HIS A 173 5.82 -14.86 -23.00
C HIS A 173 4.46 -14.77 -22.31
N LEU A 174 3.39 -15.31 -22.91
CA LEU A 174 2.05 -15.37 -22.33
C LEU A 174 1.68 -16.78 -21.83
N GLN A 175 2.45 -17.82 -22.17
CA GLN A 175 2.15 -19.21 -21.82
C GLN A 175 2.05 -19.48 -20.32
N HIS A 176 2.64 -18.65 -19.45
CA HIS A 176 2.46 -18.76 -17.99
C HIS A 176 1.00 -18.65 -17.55
N LEU A 177 0.15 -17.99 -18.35
CA LEU A 177 -1.28 -17.82 -18.08
C LEU A 177 -2.02 -19.16 -18.03
N GLN A 178 -1.59 -20.18 -18.77
CA GLN A 178 -2.18 -21.53 -18.74
C GLN A 178 -2.21 -22.13 -17.33
N GLN A 179 -1.28 -21.73 -16.45
CA GLN A 179 -1.16 -22.23 -15.08
C GLN A 179 -1.93 -21.39 -14.05
N ILE A 180 -2.41 -20.20 -14.40
CA ILE A 180 -2.99 -19.24 -13.46
C ILE A 180 -4.39 -18.71 -13.83
N LEU A 181 -4.79 -18.79 -15.10
CA LEU A 181 -6.11 -18.37 -15.57
C LEU A 181 -7.23 -19.11 -14.83
N LYS A 182 -8.32 -18.37 -14.57
CA LYS A 182 -9.57 -18.87 -13.98
C LYS A 182 -10.74 -18.13 -14.61
N LYS A 183 -11.92 -18.76 -14.63
CA LYS A 183 -13.17 -18.06 -14.98
C LYS A 183 -13.48 -17.01 -13.92
N GLY A 184 -14.01 -15.87 -14.35
CA GLY A 184 -14.26 -14.69 -13.50
C GLY A 184 -13.01 -13.86 -13.19
N MET A 185 -11.82 -14.26 -13.65
CA MET A 185 -10.59 -13.47 -13.51
C MET A 185 -10.67 -12.22 -14.38
N GLN A 186 -10.26 -11.07 -13.84
CA GLN A 186 -10.17 -9.84 -14.62
C GLN A 186 -8.81 -9.74 -15.31
N LEU A 187 -8.78 -9.30 -16.57
CA LEU A 187 -7.58 -9.10 -17.37
C LEU A 187 -7.56 -7.71 -17.98
N ASN A 188 -6.36 -7.12 -18.08
CA ASN A 188 -6.08 -6.07 -19.04
C ASN A 188 -5.27 -6.65 -20.20
N LEU A 189 -5.78 -6.47 -21.41
CA LEU A 189 -5.11 -6.78 -22.68
C LEU A 189 -4.51 -5.47 -23.21
N LEU A 190 -3.20 -5.43 -23.40
CA LEU A 190 -2.48 -4.23 -23.83
C LEU A 190 -1.87 -4.42 -25.22
N ASP A 191 -1.92 -3.35 -26.01
CA ASP A 191 -1.38 -3.24 -27.36
C ASP A 191 -1.76 -4.46 -28.24
N CYS A 192 -3.07 -4.64 -28.44
CA CYS A 192 -3.63 -5.77 -29.20
C CYS A 192 -3.58 -5.53 -30.72
N GLU A 193 -3.08 -6.51 -31.47
CA GLU A 193 -3.31 -6.59 -32.92
C GLU A 193 -4.63 -7.32 -33.22
N GLN A 194 -5.42 -6.81 -34.17
CA GLN A 194 -6.62 -7.49 -34.66
C GLN A 194 -6.27 -8.39 -35.85
N LYS A 195 -6.64 -9.69 -35.81
CA LYS A 195 -6.56 -10.60 -36.96
C LYS A 195 -7.93 -11.22 -37.21
N GLN A 196 -8.34 -11.30 -38.48
CA GLN A 196 -9.57 -11.97 -38.88
C GLN A 196 -9.26 -13.40 -39.30
N ASN A 197 -9.90 -14.37 -38.64
CA ASN A 197 -9.87 -15.78 -39.01
C ASN A 197 -11.32 -16.27 -39.17
N GLU A 198 -11.67 -16.72 -40.38
CA GLU A 198 -12.92 -17.44 -40.68
C GLU A 198 -14.22 -16.74 -40.21
N GLY A 199 -14.26 -15.40 -40.28
CA GLY A 199 -15.40 -14.59 -39.85
C GLY A 199 -15.40 -14.20 -38.37
N THR A 200 -14.49 -14.77 -37.57
CA THR A 200 -14.21 -14.36 -36.19
C THR A 200 -13.04 -13.38 -36.11
N THR A 201 -13.18 -12.35 -35.27
CA THR A 201 -12.06 -11.48 -34.89
C THR A 201 -11.33 -12.10 -33.70
N VAL A 202 -10.04 -12.36 -33.86
CA VAL A 202 -9.13 -12.77 -32.78
C VAL A 202 -8.17 -11.62 -32.49
N LEU A 203 -7.97 -11.33 -31.21
CA LEU A 203 -7.05 -10.32 -30.71
C LEU A 203 -5.74 -10.99 -30.32
N HIS A 204 -4.62 -10.40 -30.73
CA HIS A 204 -3.28 -10.81 -30.32
C HIS A 204 -2.70 -9.73 -29.41
N PRO A 205 -2.96 -9.77 -28.08
CA PRO A 205 -2.35 -8.87 -27.11
C PRO A 205 -0.83 -9.01 -27.07
N ASN A 206 -0.11 -7.89 -27.07
CA ASN A 206 1.31 -7.85 -26.76
C ASN A 206 1.55 -8.25 -25.29
N LEU A 207 0.70 -7.77 -24.37
CA LEU A 207 0.75 -8.06 -22.94
C LEU A 207 -0.63 -8.38 -22.38
N ILE A 208 -0.67 -9.29 -21.41
CA ILE A 208 -1.85 -9.60 -20.61
C ILE A 208 -1.48 -9.46 -19.13
N VAL A 209 -2.26 -8.68 -18.40
CA VAL A 209 -2.09 -8.42 -16.96
C VAL A 209 -3.29 -8.99 -16.24
N ALA A 210 -3.07 -9.98 -15.38
CA ALA A 210 -4.12 -10.72 -14.70
C ALA A 210 -4.39 -10.18 -13.30
N GLU A 211 -5.64 -9.89 -12.96
CA GLU A 211 -6.05 -9.20 -11.73
C GLU A 211 -5.35 -7.83 -11.61
N PRO A 212 -5.59 -6.89 -12.56
CA PRO A 212 -4.85 -5.64 -12.67
C PRO A 212 -4.97 -4.73 -11.44
N ASP A 213 -6.13 -4.70 -10.79
CA ASP A 213 -6.37 -3.84 -9.62
C ASP A 213 -5.47 -4.18 -8.41
N TYR A 214 -4.93 -5.40 -8.35
CA TYR A 214 -3.94 -5.78 -7.33
C TYR A 214 -2.57 -5.16 -7.64
N LEU A 215 -2.34 -3.91 -7.21
CA LEU A 215 -1.06 -3.24 -7.45
C LEU A 215 0.10 -3.93 -6.71
N ILE A 216 1.23 -4.11 -7.39
CA ILE A 216 2.48 -4.56 -6.78
C ILE A 216 3.56 -3.48 -6.92
N ASP A 217 4.32 -3.24 -5.86
CA ASP A 217 5.48 -2.34 -5.89
C ASP A 217 6.53 -2.84 -6.88
N ILE A 218 6.96 -1.96 -7.78
CA ILE A 218 7.95 -2.26 -8.82
C ILE A 218 9.25 -2.86 -8.24
N SER A 219 9.74 -2.31 -7.12
CA SER A 219 10.91 -2.81 -6.40
C SER A 219 10.74 -4.24 -5.88
N SER A 220 9.50 -4.65 -5.59
CA SER A 220 9.13 -6.00 -5.12
C SER A 220 9.10 -7.03 -6.26
N ILE A 221 8.94 -6.60 -7.51
CA ILE A 221 9.08 -7.47 -8.70
C ILE A 221 10.55 -7.55 -9.13
N ALA A 222 11.26 -6.42 -9.18
CA ALA A 222 12.71 -6.38 -9.42
C ALA A 222 13.49 -7.28 -8.45
N ALA A 223 13.07 -7.32 -7.18
CA ALA A 223 13.54 -8.22 -6.13
C ALA A 223 13.48 -9.74 -6.46
N CYS A 224 12.68 -10.16 -7.44
CA CYS A 224 12.59 -11.55 -7.88
C CYS A 224 13.67 -11.96 -8.90
N PHE A 225 14.38 -11.00 -9.48
CA PHE A 225 15.47 -11.20 -10.44
C PHE A 225 16.79 -11.16 -9.67
N GLN A 226 17.44 -12.31 -9.48
CA GLN A 226 18.64 -12.41 -8.66
C GLN A 226 19.71 -13.23 -9.38
N ASP A 227 20.99 -12.97 -9.07
CA ASP A 227 22.14 -13.60 -9.72
C ASP A 227 22.08 -15.13 -9.75
N TYR A 228 21.39 -15.77 -8.79
CA TYR A 228 21.21 -17.23 -8.64
C TYR A 228 19.91 -17.81 -9.25
N GLY A 229 19.00 -16.97 -9.76
CA GLY A 229 17.73 -17.40 -10.35
C GLY A 229 16.65 -16.32 -10.32
N HIS A 230 15.68 -16.45 -11.23
CA HIS A 230 14.51 -15.59 -11.33
C HIS A 230 13.28 -16.34 -10.80
N HIS A 231 12.80 -16.00 -9.60
CA HIS A 231 11.66 -16.72 -9.03
C HIS A 231 10.66 -15.83 -8.27
N PRO A 232 9.34 -15.90 -8.56
CA PRO A 232 8.33 -15.07 -7.88
C PRO A 232 8.23 -15.34 -6.38
N LEU A 233 8.52 -16.56 -5.91
CA LEU A 233 8.59 -16.90 -4.48
C LEU A 233 9.57 -16.02 -3.67
N SER A 234 10.56 -15.38 -4.31
CA SER A 234 11.43 -14.39 -3.66
C SER A 234 10.63 -13.23 -3.04
N TYR A 235 9.50 -12.84 -3.65
CA TYR A 235 8.55 -11.88 -3.07
C TYR A 235 7.99 -12.39 -1.74
N THR A 236 7.45 -13.61 -1.72
CA THR A 236 6.88 -14.24 -0.52
C THR A 236 7.92 -14.40 0.58
N VAL A 237 9.15 -14.84 0.25
CA VAL A 237 10.24 -14.98 1.23
C VAL A 237 10.63 -13.63 1.81
N ARG A 238 10.81 -12.59 0.99
CA ARG A 238 11.12 -11.22 1.49
C ARG A 238 9.99 -10.66 2.35
N ARG A 239 8.73 -10.91 2.00
CA ARG A 239 7.55 -10.51 2.80
C ARG A 239 7.51 -11.18 4.18
N LEU A 240 8.00 -12.40 4.31
CA LEU A 240 8.13 -13.14 5.57
C LEU A 240 9.44 -12.84 6.33
N SER A 241 10.39 -12.16 5.70
CA SER A 241 11.71 -11.85 6.30
C SER A 241 11.61 -10.69 7.31
N PRO A 242 12.44 -10.68 8.37
CA PRO A 242 12.56 -9.53 9.24
C PRO A 242 13.11 -8.31 8.48
N ASN A 243 12.88 -7.11 9.01
CA ASN A 243 13.45 -5.90 8.45
C ASN A 243 14.98 -5.95 8.57
N ALA A 244 15.67 -5.87 7.43
CA ALA A 244 17.12 -5.85 7.40
C ALA A 244 17.63 -4.46 7.82
N ASN A 245 18.68 -4.43 8.64
CA ASN A 245 19.48 -3.25 8.92
C ASN A 245 20.94 -3.58 8.59
N SER A 246 21.58 -2.76 7.75
CA SER A 246 22.97 -2.92 7.37
C SER A 246 23.59 -1.61 6.92
N GLN A 247 24.92 -1.54 6.92
CA GLN A 247 25.67 -0.37 6.45
C GLN A 247 25.32 0.00 5.00
N ALA A 248 25.07 -1.00 4.15
CA ALA A 248 24.69 -0.75 2.76
C ALA A 248 23.31 -0.06 2.64
N LEU A 249 22.35 -0.42 3.51
CA LEU A 249 21.04 0.23 3.57
C LEU A 249 21.14 1.64 4.15
N LEU A 250 21.91 1.83 5.23
CA LEU A 250 22.19 3.16 5.79
C LEU A 250 22.92 4.09 4.82
N LEU A 251 23.79 3.57 3.97
CA LEU A 251 24.40 4.34 2.87
C LEU A 251 23.40 4.62 1.73
N GLY A 252 22.43 3.73 1.50
CA GLY A 252 21.31 3.95 0.56
C GLY A 252 20.43 5.11 0.98
N ASN A 253 19.88 5.03 2.18
CA ASN A 253 19.03 6.09 2.75
C ASN A 253 19.74 7.44 2.77
N PHE A 254 21.02 7.45 3.19
CA PHE A 254 21.84 8.66 3.15
C PHE A 254 22.05 9.17 1.72
N ALA A 255 22.37 8.31 0.76
CA ALA A 255 22.59 8.71 -0.63
C ALA A 255 21.32 9.25 -1.31
N GLY A 256 20.14 8.71 -1.01
CA GLY A 256 18.86 9.29 -1.41
C GLY A 256 18.71 10.71 -0.82
N ARG A 257 18.91 10.87 0.49
CA ARG A 257 18.83 12.18 1.14
C ARG A 257 19.85 13.20 0.60
N VAL A 258 21.04 12.74 0.21
CA VAL A 258 22.04 13.60 -0.46
C VAL A 258 21.58 14.01 -1.86
N LEU A 259 20.97 13.09 -2.63
CA LEU A 259 20.38 13.44 -3.92
C LEU A 259 19.29 14.50 -3.75
N ASP A 260 18.41 14.35 -2.75
CA ASP A 260 17.41 15.36 -2.41
C ASP A 260 18.07 16.69 -2.11
N ASP A 261 19.00 16.74 -1.16
CA ASP A 261 19.58 17.98 -0.66
C ASP A 261 20.47 18.68 -1.71
N VAL A 262 21.12 17.91 -2.61
CA VAL A 262 21.90 18.44 -3.74
C VAL A 262 21.00 18.95 -4.87
N ILE A 263 19.88 18.27 -5.15
CA ILE A 263 18.83 18.81 -6.02
C ILE A 263 18.12 19.98 -5.35
N ASN A 264 18.11 20.07 -4.01
CA ASN A 264 17.43 21.08 -3.20
C ASN A 264 18.25 22.30 -2.77
N CYS A 265 19.51 22.46 -3.22
CA CYS A 265 20.37 23.58 -2.83
C CYS A 265 20.73 24.55 -3.98
N ASP A 266 20.40 25.83 -3.86
CA ASP A 266 20.73 26.86 -4.86
C ASP A 266 22.21 27.28 -4.84
N GLY A 267 22.97 26.84 -3.83
CA GLY A 267 24.38 27.19 -3.60
C GLY A 267 25.28 25.97 -3.32
N ASP A 268 26.38 26.20 -2.59
CA ASP A 268 27.33 25.14 -2.24
C ASP A 268 26.74 24.19 -1.18
N TYR A 269 26.51 22.94 -1.59
CA TYR A 269 26.01 21.86 -0.74
C TYR A 269 27.01 21.44 0.35
N ASP A 270 26.62 21.54 1.63
CA ASP A 270 27.36 20.96 2.76
C ASP A 270 26.82 19.57 3.15
N TRP A 271 27.53 18.54 2.72
CA TRP A 271 27.22 17.16 3.08
C TRP A 271 27.28 16.87 4.59
N LEU A 272 28.02 17.67 5.39
CA LEU A 272 28.10 17.48 6.85
C LEU A 272 26.78 17.85 7.53
N GLN A 273 26.05 18.84 7.03
CA GLN A 273 24.71 19.20 7.54
C GLN A 273 23.71 18.08 7.26
N THR A 274 23.67 17.58 6.02
CA THR A 274 22.84 16.43 5.63
C THR A 274 23.21 15.17 6.43
N PHE A 275 24.50 14.88 6.61
CA PHE A 275 24.97 13.75 7.41
C PHE A 275 24.50 13.82 8.87
N ARG A 276 24.64 14.98 9.53
CA ARG A 276 24.16 15.17 10.91
C ARG A 276 22.64 15.00 11.01
N THR A 277 21.91 15.56 10.05
CA THR A 277 20.44 15.50 10.01
C THR A 277 19.94 14.09 9.80
N HIS A 278 20.49 13.37 8.81
CA HIS A 278 20.20 11.96 8.54
C HIS A 278 20.55 11.07 9.74
N PHE A 279 21.73 11.29 10.35
CA PHE A 279 22.17 10.54 11.53
C PHE A 279 21.25 10.72 12.74
N ARG A 280 20.76 11.95 13.00
CA ARG A 280 19.76 12.21 14.05
C ARG A 280 18.40 11.57 13.73
N GLN A 281 17.99 11.52 12.45
CA GLN A 281 16.72 10.94 12.03
C GLN A 281 16.70 9.41 12.07
N GLN A 282 17.78 8.74 11.63
CA GLN A 282 17.92 7.27 11.61
C GLN A 282 18.73 6.72 12.79
N ALA A 283 18.77 7.44 13.91
CA ALA A 283 19.66 7.17 15.03
C ALA A 283 19.56 5.73 15.59
N LEU A 284 18.35 5.17 15.66
CA LEU A 284 18.11 3.79 16.08
C LEU A 284 18.75 2.78 15.12
N ASP A 285 18.64 3.02 13.81
CA ASP A 285 19.21 2.14 12.79
C ASP A 285 20.75 2.18 12.85
N TYR A 286 21.37 3.35 13.00
CA TYR A 286 22.80 3.44 13.27
C TYR A 286 23.22 2.70 14.56
N CYS A 287 22.47 2.83 15.66
CA CYS A 287 22.77 2.16 16.93
C CYS A 287 22.63 0.62 16.86
N THR A 288 21.86 0.11 15.91
CA THR A 288 21.49 -1.33 15.79
C THR A 288 22.08 -2.02 14.56
N CYS A 289 22.77 -1.28 13.69
CA CYS A 289 23.41 -1.79 12.48
C CYS A 289 24.60 -2.71 12.83
N PRO A 290 24.52 -4.03 12.56
CA PRO A 290 25.51 -4.98 13.05
C PRO A 290 26.85 -4.86 12.34
N ASP A 291 26.86 -4.51 11.04
CA ASP A 291 28.03 -4.42 10.17
C ASP A 291 28.59 -3.00 10.02
N LEU A 292 28.16 -2.05 10.86
CA LEU A 292 28.61 -0.65 10.80
C LEU A 292 30.13 -0.55 11.03
N ASN A 293 30.81 0.12 10.10
CA ASN A 293 32.26 0.26 10.00
C ASN A 293 33.05 -1.06 9.90
N GLN A 294 32.41 -2.20 9.61
CA GLN A 294 33.13 -3.48 9.51
C GLN A 294 33.87 -3.68 8.17
N GLN A 295 33.26 -3.28 7.04
CA GLN A 295 33.86 -3.46 5.70
C GLN A 295 34.61 -2.24 5.18
N GLU A 296 34.08 -1.04 5.45
CA GLU A 296 34.64 0.25 5.03
C GLU A 296 34.15 1.32 6.03
N ASP A 297 34.91 2.40 6.24
CA ASP A 297 34.49 3.49 7.11
C ASP A 297 33.24 4.18 6.55
N TYR A 298 32.17 4.22 7.34
CA TYR A 298 30.88 4.76 6.93
C TYR A 298 30.97 6.24 6.56
N LYS A 299 31.75 7.04 7.31
CA LYS A 299 31.84 8.48 7.11
C LYS A 299 32.61 8.81 5.83
N GLN A 300 33.69 8.07 5.55
CA GLN A 300 34.45 8.17 4.30
C GLN A 300 33.60 7.70 3.11
N ALA A 301 32.88 6.58 3.25
CA ALA A 301 31.96 6.10 2.22
C ALA A 301 30.85 7.12 1.93
N ALA A 302 30.22 7.68 2.97
CA ALA A 302 29.21 8.73 2.86
C ALA A 302 29.75 9.99 2.16
N ALA A 303 30.92 10.51 2.59
CA ALA A 303 31.55 11.66 1.95
C ALA A 303 31.86 11.42 0.46
N ASN A 304 32.37 10.23 0.13
CA ASN A 304 32.64 9.84 -1.26
C ASN A 304 31.35 9.76 -2.09
N GLN A 305 30.29 9.14 -1.56
CA GLN A 305 29.00 9.07 -2.26
C GLN A 305 28.38 10.45 -2.46
N ALA A 306 28.50 11.34 -1.48
CA ALA A 306 28.02 12.70 -1.61
C ALA A 306 28.76 13.49 -2.71
N ALA A 307 30.09 13.41 -2.74
CA ALA A 307 30.89 14.03 -3.79
C ALA A 307 30.58 13.44 -5.19
N ASN A 308 30.34 12.13 -5.29
CA ASN A 308 29.94 11.50 -6.55
C ASN A 308 28.55 11.98 -7.00
N ILE A 309 27.57 12.10 -6.09
CA ILE A 309 26.22 12.61 -6.39
C ILE A 309 26.30 14.06 -6.88
N GLN A 310 27.07 14.94 -6.21
CA GLN A 310 27.29 16.31 -6.69
C GLN A 310 27.83 16.36 -8.13
N GLN A 311 28.81 15.52 -8.46
CA GLN A 311 29.36 15.43 -9.81
C GLN A 311 28.32 14.94 -10.83
N ILE A 312 27.52 13.94 -10.47
CA ILE A 312 26.49 13.37 -11.36
C ILE A 312 25.34 14.35 -11.57
N VAL A 313 24.89 15.06 -10.53
CA VAL A 313 23.85 16.09 -10.66
C VAL A 313 24.35 17.26 -11.53
N ALA A 314 25.61 17.67 -11.40
CA ALA A 314 26.20 18.70 -12.26
C ALA A 314 26.33 18.28 -13.74
N GLU A 315 26.52 16.97 -14.01
CA GLU A 315 26.53 16.39 -15.36
C GLU A 315 25.12 16.28 -15.95
N LEU A 316 24.11 15.95 -15.13
CA LEU A 316 22.69 15.90 -15.54
C LEU A 316 22.12 17.29 -15.82
N PHE A 317 22.49 18.28 -15.01
CA PHE A 317 21.96 19.65 -15.05
C PHE A 317 23.11 20.67 -15.18
N PRO A 318 23.77 20.76 -16.36
CA PRO A 318 24.91 21.65 -16.55
C PRO A 318 24.51 23.12 -16.45
N LYS A 319 25.32 23.93 -15.75
CA LYS A 319 25.10 25.37 -15.54
C LYS A 319 25.02 26.22 -16.82
N HIS A 320 25.50 25.68 -17.95
CA HIS A 320 25.38 26.31 -19.27
C HIS A 320 24.39 25.51 -20.11
N ALA A 321 23.23 26.11 -20.39
CA ALA A 321 22.18 25.49 -21.18
C ALA A 321 22.67 25.17 -22.60
N THR A 322 22.76 23.88 -22.93
CA THR A 322 22.81 23.42 -24.32
C THR A 322 21.38 23.12 -24.79
N PRO A 323 21.09 23.12 -26.11
CA PRO A 323 19.72 22.94 -26.61
C PRO A 323 19.01 21.65 -26.17
N ASN A 324 19.77 20.63 -25.75
CA ASN A 324 19.25 19.34 -25.30
C ASN A 324 19.37 19.11 -23.78
N ALA A 325 19.97 20.05 -23.03
CA ALA A 325 20.16 19.90 -21.58
C ALA A 325 18.82 19.74 -20.83
N TYR A 326 18.87 19.06 -19.68
CA TYR A 326 17.75 18.99 -18.75
C TYR A 326 17.73 20.25 -17.88
N SER A 327 16.54 20.81 -17.62
CA SER A 327 16.41 21.90 -16.65
C SER A 327 16.31 21.34 -15.24
N ARG A 328 17.07 21.91 -14.31
CA ARG A 328 16.95 21.58 -12.88
C ARG A 328 15.63 22.06 -12.29
N ASP A 329 15.04 23.12 -12.84
CA ASP A 329 13.73 23.61 -12.40
C ASP A 329 12.60 22.61 -12.73
N ALA A 330 12.81 21.73 -13.71
CA ALA A 330 11.88 20.65 -14.04
C ALA A 330 12.08 19.40 -13.17
N ALA A 331 13.09 19.36 -12.29
CA ALA A 331 13.42 18.18 -11.48
C ALA A 331 12.39 17.95 -10.37
N ILE A 332 11.86 16.72 -10.30
CA ILE A 332 10.92 16.25 -9.29
C ILE A 332 11.59 15.14 -8.50
N LEU A 333 11.55 15.26 -7.17
CA LEU A 333 12.08 14.25 -6.25
C LEU A 333 10.98 13.34 -5.76
N GLU A 334 11.29 12.04 -5.72
CA GLU A 334 10.40 10.98 -5.22
C GLU A 334 8.96 10.92 -5.80
N PRO A 335 8.69 11.24 -7.09
CA PRO A 335 7.32 11.12 -7.63
C PRO A 335 6.81 9.68 -7.55
N SER A 336 5.60 9.52 -6.99
CA SER A 336 4.91 8.23 -6.92
C SER A 336 3.92 8.06 -8.07
N PHE A 337 3.73 6.80 -8.49
CA PHE A 337 2.84 6.42 -9.58
C PHE A 337 1.97 5.24 -9.21
N VAL A 338 0.75 5.24 -9.74
CA VAL A 338 -0.21 4.13 -9.73
C VAL A 338 -0.57 3.80 -11.18
N CYS A 339 -0.43 2.54 -11.58
CA CYS A 339 -0.66 2.07 -12.94
C CYS A 339 -1.50 0.79 -12.90
N GLU A 340 -2.82 0.96 -12.84
CA GLU A 340 -3.80 -0.14 -12.95
C GLU A 340 -3.57 -0.97 -14.22
N ARG A 341 -3.24 -0.34 -15.36
CA ARG A 341 -3.00 -1.00 -16.65
C ARG A 341 -2.00 -2.15 -16.55
N LEU A 342 -0.90 -1.95 -15.82
CA LEU A 342 0.13 -2.94 -15.56
C LEU A 342 -0.04 -3.66 -14.20
N GLY A 343 -0.97 -3.19 -13.37
CA GLY A 343 -1.14 -3.59 -11.98
C GLY A 343 0.12 -3.34 -11.15
N LEU A 344 0.69 -2.15 -11.30
CA LEU A 344 1.95 -1.71 -10.69
C LEU A 344 1.77 -0.41 -9.92
N GLN A 345 2.59 -0.25 -8.89
CA GLN A 345 2.86 1.05 -8.27
C GLN A 345 4.36 1.20 -8.00
N GLY A 346 4.81 2.43 -7.79
CA GLY A 346 6.19 2.66 -7.39
C GLY A 346 6.52 4.13 -7.22
N ARG A 347 7.80 4.39 -6.94
CA ARG A 347 8.33 5.72 -6.63
C ARG A 347 9.73 5.84 -7.25
N VAL A 348 9.86 6.73 -8.21
CA VAL A 348 11.14 7.02 -8.89
C VAL A 348 11.93 7.99 -8.03
N ASP A 349 13.24 7.87 -7.92
CA ASP A 349 14.02 8.78 -7.06
C ASP A 349 14.10 10.20 -7.63
N LEU A 350 14.37 10.35 -8.94
CA LEU A 350 14.44 11.63 -9.64
C LEU A 350 13.86 11.53 -11.06
N MET A 351 13.00 12.49 -11.44
CA MET A 351 12.45 12.60 -12.79
C MET A 351 12.35 14.07 -13.21
N THR A 352 12.05 14.34 -14.48
CA THR A 352 11.70 15.68 -14.99
C THR A 352 10.21 15.77 -15.34
N THR A 353 9.58 16.94 -15.15
CA THR A 353 8.16 17.20 -15.48
C THR A 353 7.80 17.00 -16.95
N ASP A 354 8.77 17.17 -17.85
CA ASP A 354 8.61 16.95 -19.29
C ASP A 354 8.74 15.46 -19.68
N PHE A 355 8.94 14.58 -18.70
CA PHE A 355 9.16 13.15 -18.84
C PHE A 355 10.32 12.78 -19.80
N ARG A 356 11.31 13.66 -19.97
CA ARG A 356 12.49 13.39 -20.82
C ARG A 356 13.60 12.66 -20.10
N LEU A 357 13.73 12.86 -18.78
CA LEU A 357 14.74 12.21 -17.93
C LEU A 357 14.07 11.46 -16.77
N LEU A 358 14.48 10.20 -16.58
CA LEU A 358 14.19 9.38 -15.40
C LEU A 358 15.50 8.81 -14.83
N VAL A 359 15.70 8.96 -13.52
CA VAL A 359 16.90 8.50 -12.80
C VAL A 359 16.49 7.67 -11.59
N GLU A 360 17.03 6.46 -11.50
CA GLU A 360 16.90 5.58 -10.34
C GLU A 360 18.27 5.50 -9.61
N GLN A 361 18.27 5.71 -8.31
CA GLN A 361 19.45 5.78 -7.44
C GLN A 361 19.77 4.41 -6.83
N LYS A 362 21.07 4.09 -6.75
CA LYS A 362 21.60 2.84 -6.17
C LYS A 362 22.92 3.08 -5.43
N SER A 363 22.97 2.82 -4.12
CA SER A 363 24.19 2.99 -3.29
C SER A 363 25.09 1.75 -3.18
N GLY A 364 24.56 0.57 -3.51
CA GLY A 364 25.24 -0.71 -3.29
C GLY A 364 26.37 -1.00 -4.29
N LYS A 365 27.21 -1.98 -3.95
CA LYS A 365 28.25 -2.49 -4.86
C LYS A 365 27.63 -3.03 -6.16
N ASN A 366 28.28 -2.73 -7.28
CA ASN A 366 27.97 -3.25 -8.61
C ASN A 366 29.21 -3.95 -9.19
N TYR A 367 29.17 -5.28 -9.25
CA TYR A 367 30.30 -6.10 -9.65
C TYR A 367 30.67 -5.96 -11.15
N ASN A 368 29.73 -5.54 -12.00
CA ASN A 368 30.01 -5.27 -13.42
C ASN A 368 30.89 -4.03 -13.56
N ILE A 369 30.54 -2.95 -12.84
CA ILE A 369 31.35 -1.72 -12.76
C ILE A 369 32.70 -2.00 -12.11
N GLU A 370 32.75 -2.72 -10.98
CA GLU A 370 34.01 -3.02 -10.28
C GLU A 370 34.98 -3.86 -11.12
N ARG A 371 34.48 -4.76 -11.97
CA ARG A 371 35.30 -5.59 -12.85
C ARG A 371 35.56 -4.97 -14.22
N GLN A 372 34.87 -3.88 -14.57
CA GLN A 372 34.83 -3.32 -15.93
C GLN A 372 34.38 -4.35 -17.00
N ILE A 373 33.53 -5.30 -16.60
CA ILE A 373 32.95 -6.32 -17.49
C ILE A 373 31.46 -6.03 -17.65
N PRO A 374 30.92 -5.88 -18.89
CA PRO A 374 29.49 -5.73 -19.11
C PRO A 374 28.72 -7.03 -18.80
N ASN A 375 27.46 -6.88 -18.44
CA ASN A 375 26.49 -7.97 -18.27
C ASN A 375 26.07 -8.57 -19.63
N GLU A 376 25.21 -9.59 -19.59
CA GLU A 376 24.68 -10.25 -20.81
C GLU A 376 23.87 -9.33 -21.74
N TYR A 377 23.43 -8.18 -21.23
CA TYR A 377 22.72 -7.13 -21.97
C TYR A 377 23.67 -6.08 -22.58
N GLY A 378 24.99 -6.29 -22.50
CA GLY A 378 26.00 -5.39 -23.08
C GLY A 378 26.24 -4.10 -22.29
N SER A 379 25.82 -4.02 -21.03
CA SER A 379 25.91 -2.81 -20.21
C SER A 379 26.31 -3.11 -18.77
N TYR A 380 26.48 -2.09 -17.92
CA TYR A 380 27.10 -2.22 -16.60
C TYR A 380 26.13 -2.31 -15.43
N GLN A 381 24.82 -2.23 -15.64
CA GLN A 381 23.84 -2.34 -14.55
C GLN A 381 23.72 -3.76 -13.97
N LYS A 382 23.14 -3.86 -12.77
CA LYS A 382 22.63 -5.11 -12.22
C LYS A 382 21.26 -5.43 -12.80
N GLU A 383 20.90 -6.71 -12.83
CA GLU A 383 19.68 -7.22 -13.45
C GLU A 383 18.41 -6.76 -12.72
N ASP A 384 18.37 -6.82 -11.39
CA ASP A 384 17.29 -6.27 -10.57
C ASP A 384 17.11 -4.76 -10.75
N HIS A 385 18.21 -4.01 -10.73
CA HIS A 385 18.20 -2.55 -10.96
C HIS A 385 17.67 -2.22 -12.38
N TYR A 386 17.97 -3.06 -13.37
CA TYR A 386 17.48 -2.91 -14.74
C TYR A 386 15.96 -3.14 -14.82
N VAL A 387 15.48 -4.24 -14.23
CA VAL A 387 14.04 -4.58 -14.21
C VAL A 387 13.22 -3.45 -13.57
N GLN A 388 13.69 -2.89 -12.47
CA GLN A 388 13.03 -1.75 -11.82
C GLN A 388 12.85 -0.56 -12.78
N LEU A 389 13.91 -0.19 -13.51
CA LEU A 389 13.88 0.90 -14.49
C LEU A 389 12.94 0.61 -15.67
N LEU A 390 12.96 -0.62 -16.19
CA LEU A 390 12.07 -1.07 -17.28
C LEU A 390 10.58 -1.02 -16.87
N LEU A 391 10.27 -1.36 -15.62
CA LEU A 391 8.91 -1.29 -15.11
C LEU A 391 8.43 0.16 -14.96
N TYR A 392 9.27 1.09 -14.50
CA TYR A 392 8.93 2.52 -14.50
C TYR A 392 8.72 3.08 -15.90
N TYR A 393 9.59 2.71 -16.86
CA TYR A 393 9.39 3.05 -18.27
C TYR A 393 8.03 2.55 -18.79
N GLY A 394 7.65 1.32 -18.45
CA GLY A 394 6.33 0.75 -18.76
C GLY A 394 5.17 1.54 -18.17
N VAL A 395 5.27 1.96 -16.89
CA VAL A 395 4.25 2.82 -16.25
C VAL A 395 4.10 4.15 -16.99
N LEU A 396 5.20 4.80 -17.36
CA LEU A 396 5.16 6.08 -18.05
C LEU A 396 4.59 5.98 -19.48
N LEU A 397 4.92 4.90 -20.21
CA LEU A 397 4.28 4.61 -21.50
C LEU A 397 2.75 4.46 -21.35
N GLN A 398 2.30 3.68 -20.37
CA GLN A 398 0.90 3.27 -20.26
C GLN A 398 -0.01 4.37 -19.67
N ASN A 399 0.48 5.15 -18.70
CA ASN A 399 -0.29 6.23 -18.08
C ASN A 399 -0.25 7.53 -18.92
N PHE A 400 0.91 7.92 -19.45
CA PHE A 400 1.11 9.23 -20.09
C PHE A 400 1.29 9.17 -21.61
N ARG A 401 1.10 8.00 -22.24
CA ARG A 401 1.16 7.79 -23.71
C ARG A 401 2.45 8.31 -24.36
N LEU A 402 3.58 8.23 -23.64
CA LEU A 402 4.87 8.71 -24.15
C LEU A 402 5.28 7.94 -25.42
N ALA A 403 5.81 8.67 -26.40
CA ALA A 403 6.35 8.06 -27.61
C ALA A 403 7.67 7.34 -27.32
N THR A 404 7.82 6.12 -27.84
CA THR A 404 9.02 5.29 -27.68
C THR A 404 10.28 6.06 -28.08
N GLY A 405 11.31 6.04 -27.22
CA GLY A 405 12.59 6.69 -27.47
C GLY A 405 12.70 8.17 -27.11
N LYS A 406 11.68 8.80 -26.50
CA LYS A 406 11.77 10.17 -25.96
C LYS A 406 12.33 10.26 -24.54
N LEU A 407 12.31 9.16 -23.78
CA LEU A 407 12.69 9.09 -22.38
C LEU A 407 14.12 8.54 -22.22
N ASP A 408 15.03 9.35 -21.69
CA ASP A 408 16.37 8.99 -21.24
C ASP A 408 16.29 8.38 -19.84
N SER A 409 16.51 7.07 -19.74
CA SER A 409 16.47 6.32 -18.49
C SER A 409 17.89 6.02 -18.01
N ARG A 410 18.22 6.46 -16.78
CA ARG A 410 19.57 6.31 -16.22
C ARG A 410 19.56 5.68 -14.83
N LEU A 411 20.61 4.94 -14.50
CA LEU A 411 20.91 4.44 -13.17
C LEU A 411 22.07 5.23 -12.55
N LEU A 412 21.81 5.87 -11.40
CA LEU A 412 22.79 6.61 -10.62
C LEU A 412 23.39 5.69 -9.55
N TYR A 413 24.60 5.21 -9.78
CA TYR A 413 25.35 4.41 -8.82
C TYR A 413 26.25 5.29 -7.94
N SER A 414 25.72 5.80 -6.81
CA SER A 414 26.41 6.80 -5.98
C SER A 414 27.76 6.36 -5.42
N LYS A 415 28.03 5.04 -5.32
CA LYS A 415 29.34 4.51 -4.90
C LYS A 415 30.47 4.80 -5.90
N TYR A 416 30.18 5.00 -7.18
CA TYR A 416 31.19 5.15 -8.23
C TYR A 416 31.24 6.56 -8.80
N LYS A 417 32.43 7.00 -9.21
CA LYS A 417 32.64 8.26 -9.94
C LYS A 417 32.20 8.12 -11.40
N LEU A 418 31.96 9.25 -12.06
CA LEU A 418 31.78 9.28 -13.51
C LEU A 418 33.02 8.69 -14.23
N PRO A 419 32.84 7.98 -15.36
CA PRO A 419 31.56 7.68 -16.02
C PRO A 419 30.75 6.56 -15.35
N GLY A 420 31.38 5.67 -14.59
CA GLY A 420 30.71 4.48 -14.01
C GLY A 420 29.55 4.78 -13.05
N GLY A 421 29.55 5.96 -12.42
CA GLY A 421 28.47 6.41 -11.53
C GLY A 421 27.14 6.73 -12.21
N LEU A 422 27.09 6.89 -13.54
CA LEU A 422 25.87 7.20 -14.27
C LEU A 422 25.75 6.32 -15.52
N VAL A 423 24.91 5.29 -15.45
CA VAL A 423 24.74 4.30 -16.52
C VAL A 423 23.45 4.60 -17.28
N ALA A 424 23.55 4.93 -18.57
CA ALA A 424 22.39 5.03 -19.46
C ALA A 424 21.86 3.64 -19.83
N VAL A 425 20.55 3.50 -19.95
CA VAL A 425 19.88 2.20 -20.08
C VAL A 425 18.77 2.28 -21.12
N ASN A 426 18.78 1.35 -22.07
CA ASN A 426 17.75 1.22 -23.11
C ASN A 426 16.58 0.35 -22.63
N PHE A 427 15.40 0.52 -23.24
CA PHE A 427 14.28 -0.38 -22.96
C PHE A 427 14.50 -1.77 -23.61
N TYR A 428 14.32 -2.85 -22.84
CA TYR A 428 14.47 -4.22 -23.32
C TYR A 428 13.22 -5.05 -23.04
N GLN A 429 12.44 -5.25 -24.11
CA GLN A 429 11.09 -5.81 -24.07
C GLN A 429 11.02 -7.21 -23.45
N LYS A 430 11.99 -8.11 -23.73
CA LYS A 430 11.97 -9.49 -23.21
C LYS A 430 11.99 -9.53 -21.68
N LEU A 431 12.88 -8.76 -21.06
CA LEU A 431 13.02 -8.70 -19.59
C LEU A 431 11.83 -7.98 -18.94
N PHE A 432 11.26 -6.97 -19.62
CA PHE A 432 10.00 -6.35 -19.20
C PHE A 432 8.83 -7.35 -19.24
N HIS A 433 8.70 -8.14 -20.30
CA HIS A 433 7.66 -9.18 -20.41
C HIS A 433 7.82 -10.23 -19.29
N GLU A 434 9.05 -10.69 -19.01
CA GLU A 434 9.33 -11.62 -17.90
C GLU A 434 8.93 -11.03 -16.53
N ALA A 435 9.17 -9.73 -16.31
CA ALA A 435 8.75 -9.04 -15.10
C ALA A 435 7.22 -8.97 -14.96
N ILE A 436 6.47 -8.75 -16.06
CA ILE A 436 5.00 -8.82 -16.06
C ILE A 436 4.49 -10.26 -15.85
N THR A 437 5.15 -11.28 -16.43
CA THR A 437 4.90 -12.70 -16.10
C THR A 437 5.06 -12.96 -14.60
N PHE A 438 6.08 -12.38 -13.96
CA PHE A 438 6.33 -12.54 -12.53
C PHE A 438 5.29 -11.82 -11.68
N ARG A 439 4.94 -10.58 -12.04
CA ARG A 439 3.82 -9.83 -11.45
C ARG A 439 2.55 -10.67 -11.44
N ASN A 440 2.14 -11.19 -12.60
CA ASN A 440 0.96 -12.05 -12.74
C ASN A 440 1.05 -13.32 -11.87
N ARG A 441 2.21 -14.00 -11.83
CA ARG A 441 2.41 -15.19 -10.98
C ARG A 441 2.38 -14.87 -9.49
N ILE A 442 2.87 -13.71 -9.06
CA ILE A 442 2.79 -13.26 -7.66
C ILE A 442 1.33 -13.04 -7.27
N VAL A 443 0.56 -12.27 -8.05
CA VAL A 443 -0.86 -12.02 -7.77
C VAL A 443 -1.65 -13.33 -7.71
N ALA A 444 -1.48 -14.21 -8.70
CA ALA A 444 -2.12 -15.52 -8.71
C ALA A 444 -1.74 -16.39 -7.49
N THR A 445 -0.51 -16.28 -6.98
CA THR A 445 -0.05 -16.98 -5.77
C THR A 445 -0.71 -16.44 -4.51
N ASP A 446 -0.84 -15.12 -4.37
CA ASP A 446 -1.50 -14.49 -3.21
C ASP A 446 -3.00 -14.83 -3.17
N TYR A 447 -3.69 -14.77 -4.30
CA TYR A 447 -5.07 -15.29 -4.45
C TYR A 447 -5.17 -16.79 -4.14
N TYR A 448 -4.20 -17.59 -4.58
CA TYR A 448 -4.17 -19.03 -4.30
C TYR A 448 -4.00 -19.31 -2.80
N ILE A 449 -3.16 -18.55 -2.10
CA ILE A 449 -2.98 -18.64 -0.65
C ILE A 449 -4.26 -18.25 0.10
N ALA A 450 -4.92 -17.15 -0.28
CA ALA A 450 -6.14 -16.70 0.39
C ALA A 450 -7.33 -17.67 0.20
N THR A 451 -7.40 -18.35 -0.95
CA THR A 451 -8.49 -19.28 -1.30
C THR A 451 -8.22 -20.74 -0.90
N ARG A 452 -6.99 -21.24 -1.00
CA ARG A 452 -6.60 -22.64 -0.66
C ARG A 452 -5.82 -22.77 0.65
N GLY A 453 -5.52 -21.67 1.31
CA GLY A 453 -4.75 -21.60 2.55
C GLY A 453 -3.25 -21.55 2.34
N PHE A 454 -2.53 -20.92 3.28
CA PHE A 454 -1.06 -20.80 3.27
C PHE A 454 -0.32 -22.14 3.26
N GLU A 455 -0.92 -23.19 3.82
CA GLU A 455 -0.38 -24.56 3.78
C GLU A 455 -0.10 -25.05 2.35
N SER A 456 -0.91 -24.61 1.38
CA SER A 456 -0.82 -25.01 -0.02
C SER A 456 0.53 -24.70 -0.68
N ILE A 457 1.24 -23.65 -0.22
CA ILE A 457 2.55 -23.26 -0.76
C ILE A 457 3.75 -23.81 0.03
N LEU A 458 3.56 -24.43 1.20
CA LEU A 458 4.68 -24.86 2.04
C LEU A 458 5.64 -25.81 1.30
N LYS A 459 5.12 -26.71 0.46
CA LYS A 459 5.93 -27.65 -0.34
C LYS A 459 6.94 -26.95 -1.26
N VAL A 460 6.60 -25.76 -1.78
CA VAL A 460 7.48 -24.96 -2.65
C VAL A 460 8.25 -23.88 -1.88
N LEU A 461 7.82 -23.50 -0.68
CA LEU A 461 8.50 -22.56 0.23
C LEU A 461 9.76 -23.20 0.85
N GLN A 462 10.80 -23.38 0.02
CA GLN A 462 12.09 -23.99 0.37
C GLN A 462 13.23 -23.31 -0.42
N PRO A 463 14.48 -23.24 0.11
CA PRO A 463 15.59 -22.55 -0.56
C PRO A 463 15.87 -23.06 -1.98
N LYS A 464 15.83 -24.39 -2.18
CA LYS A 464 16.09 -25.05 -3.47
C LYS A 464 15.19 -24.56 -4.62
N THR A 465 14.00 -24.03 -4.32
CA THR A 465 13.05 -23.50 -5.31
C THR A 465 13.53 -22.18 -5.92
N LEU A 466 14.39 -21.43 -5.21
CA LEU A 466 14.92 -20.15 -5.67
C LEU A 466 16.20 -20.31 -6.51
N LEU A 467 16.94 -21.41 -6.34
CA LEU A 467 18.13 -21.71 -7.13
C LEU A 467 17.71 -22.26 -8.50
N GLN A 468 17.94 -21.48 -9.56
CA GLN A 468 17.69 -21.91 -10.95
C GLN A 468 18.96 -21.93 -11.81
N ARG A 469 19.94 -21.09 -11.47
CA ARG A 469 21.22 -20.97 -12.17
C ARG A 469 22.22 -21.93 -11.49
N ALA A 470 22.37 -23.14 -12.05
CA ALA A 470 23.16 -24.23 -11.45
C ALA A 470 24.63 -23.85 -11.21
N GLU A 471 25.21 -23.02 -12.07
CA GLU A 471 26.56 -22.47 -11.95
C GLU A 471 26.76 -21.56 -10.72
N LYS A 472 25.67 -21.14 -10.07
CA LYS A 472 25.68 -20.33 -8.84
C LYS A 472 25.48 -21.17 -7.57
N GLN A 473 25.31 -22.50 -7.68
CA GLN A 473 24.98 -23.38 -6.56
C GLN A 473 25.94 -23.20 -5.37
N GLN A 474 27.26 -23.17 -5.59
CA GLN A 474 28.22 -23.04 -4.48
C GLN A 474 28.09 -21.70 -3.73
N PHE A 475 27.82 -20.60 -4.44
CA PHE A 475 27.55 -19.30 -3.83
C PHE A 475 26.22 -19.31 -3.08
N PHE A 476 25.18 -19.87 -3.69
CA PHE A 476 23.84 -19.96 -3.11
C PHE A 476 23.86 -20.77 -1.80
N GLU A 477 24.38 -22.00 -1.83
CA GLU A 477 24.46 -22.89 -0.67
C GLU A 477 25.26 -22.27 0.50
N ARG A 478 26.34 -21.54 0.20
CA ARG A 478 27.21 -20.95 1.23
C ARG A 478 26.67 -19.65 1.83
N TYR A 479 26.04 -18.79 1.05
CA TYR A 479 25.72 -17.41 1.46
C TYR A 479 24.22 -17.08 1.46
N ILE A 480 23.44 -17.63 0.54
CA ILE A 480 22.02 -17.26 0.36
C ILE A 480 21.10 -18.25 1.07
N ARG A 481 21.34 -19.55 0.91
CA ARG A 481 20.55 -20.63 1.52
C ARG A 481 20.38 -20.45 3.03
N PRO A 482 21.40 -20.14 3.85
CA PRO A 482 21.21 -19.98 5.29
C PRO A 482 20.23 -18.86 5.64
N GLN A 483 20.21 -17.78 4.87
CA GLN A 483 19.29 -16.64 5.07
C GLN A 483 17.85 -17.04 4.72
N VAL A 484 17.65 -17.71 3.59
CA VAL A 484 16.33 -18.21 3.18
C VAL A 484 15.82 -19.29 4.14
N GLU A 485 16.69 -20.22 4.54
CA GLU A 485 16.34 -21.35 5.42
C GLU A 485 16.04 -20.91 6.86
N ALA A 486 16.62 -19.78 7.32
CA ALA A 486 16.22 -19.15 8.58
C ALA A 486 14.75 -18.67 8.57
N VAL A 487 14.25 -18.22 7.41
CA VAL A 487 12.86 -17.75 7.24
C VAL A 487 11.91 -18.90 6.89
N THR A 488 12.27 -19.78 5.94
CA THR A 488 11.37 -20.85 5.47
C THR A 488 11.41 -22.09 6.35
N GLY A 489 12.56 -22.42 6.93
CA GLY A 489 12.77 -23.64 7.72
C GLY A 489 11.87 -23.79 8.95
N PRO A 490 11.55 -22.74 9.72
CA PRO A 490 10.65 -22.83 10.87
C PRO A 490 9.29 -23.45 10.53
N PHE A 491 8.66 -23.05 9.42
CA PHE A 491 7.34 -23.56 9.01
C PHE A 491 7.32 -25.09 8.78
N HIS A 492 8.46 -25.69 8.41
CA HIS A 492 8.59 -27.14 8.20
C HIS A 492 8.82 -27.93 9.49
N ARG A 493 9.13 -27.25 10.61
CA ARG A 493 9.42 -27.86 11.91
C ARG A 493 8.29 -27.71 12.94
N LEU A 494 7.20 -27.05 12.56
CA LEU A 494 6.02 -26.88 13.42
C LEU A 494 5.29 -28.22 13.65
N SER A 495 4.86 -28.45 14.87
CA SER A 495 3.91 -29.52 15.22
C SER A 495 2.54 -29.31 14.53
N PRO A 496 1.66 -30.32 14.49
CA PRO A 496 0.36 -30.19 13.82
C PRO A 496 -0.50 -29.01 14.30
N LEU A 497 -0.53 -28.72 15.61
CA LEU A 497 -1.29 -27.58 16.15
C LEU A 497 -0.65 -26.23 15.77
N GLU A 498 0.66 -26.08 15.98
CA GLU A 498 1.38 -24.86 15.62
C GLU A 498 1.25 -24.57 14.11
N ARG A 499 1.34 -25.61 13.27
CA ARG A 499 1.13 -25.53 11.82
C ARG A 499 -0.28 -25.11 11.46
N ALA A 500 -1.31 -25.71 12.08
CA ALA A 500 -2.70 -25.36 11.84
C ALA A 500 -2.98 -23.89 12.18
N TYR A 501 -2.52 -23.44 13.36
CA TYR A 501 -2.61 -22.04 13.79
C TYR A 501 -1.90 -21.08 12.81
N VAL A 502 -0.61 -21.31 12.53
CA VAL A 502 0.17 -20.43 11.64
C VAL A 502 -0.43 -20.39 10.25
N CYS A 503 -0.87 -21.53 9.70
CA CYS A 503 -1.48 -21.57 8.37
C CYS A 503 -2.85 -20.85 8.36
N ARG A 504 -3.69 -20.99 9.40
CA ARG A 504 -4.97 -20.27 9.51
C ARG A 504 -4.74 -18.76 9.60
N MET A 505 -3.86 -18.31 10.48
CA MET A 505 -3.57 -16.88 10.70
C MET A 505 -2.83 -16.23 9.52
N MET A 506 -1.94 -16.96 8.84
CA MET A 506 -1.37 -16.51 7.56
C MET A 506 -2.48 -16.36 6.52
N THR A 507 -3.34 -17.38 6.34
CA THR A 507 -4.44 -17.32 5.35
C THR A 507 -5.36 -16.12 5.60
N PHE A 508 -5.73 -15.86 6.86
CA PHE A 508 -6.45 -14.65 7.28
C PHE A 508 -5.70 -13.37 6.89
N SER A 509 -4.40 -13.29 7.17
CA SER A 509 -3.57 -12.12 6.82
C SER A 509 -3.47 -11.87 5.30
N TYR A 510 -3.53 -12.92 4.48
CA TYR A 510 -3.59 -12.80 3.02
C TYR A 510 -4.97 -12.37 2.50
N ARG A 511 -6.06 -12.72 3.22
CA ARG A 511 -7.42 -12.26 2.89
C ARG A 511 -7.61 -10.78 3.23
N GLU A 512 -7.16 -10.31 4.40
CA GLU A 512 -7.11 -8.86 4.70
C GLU A 512 -6.25 -8.09 3.67
N LEU A 513 -5.15 -8.69 3.18
CA LEU A 513 -4.31 -8.06 2.15
C LEU A 513 -5.01 -7.95 0.79
N LEU A 514 -5.89 -8.90 0.43
CA LEU A 514 -6.71 -8.80 -0.78
C LEU A 514 -7.81 -7.75 -0.61
N ALA A 515 -8.52 -7.77 0.51
CA ALA A 515 -9.58 -6.80 0.80
C ALA A 515 -9.06 -5.35 0.77
N SER A 516 -7.92 -5.07 1.41
CA SER A 516 -7.32 -3.72 1.43
C SER A 516 -6.76 -3.27 0.08
N ARG A 517 -6.57 -4.18 -0.88
CA ARG A 517 -6.13 -3.83 -2.24
C ARG A 517 -7.29 -3.66 -3.21
N LEU A 518 -8.35 -4.44 -3.06
CA LEU A 518 -9.40 -4.62 -4.07
C LEU A 518 -10.77 -4.09 -3.63
N GLY A 519 -10.94 -3.77 -2.34
CA GLY A 519 -12.22 -3.48 -1.71
C GLY A 519 -12.82 -4.72 -1.05
N ASN A 520 -13.80 -4.51 -0.18
CA ASN A 520 -14.68 -5.59 0.25
C ASN A 520 -16.16 -5.17 0.22
N ARG A 521 -17.03 -6.17 0.06
CA ARG A 521 -18.46 -6.07 -0.26
C ARG A 521 -19.28 -5.15 0.64
N GLU A 522 -18.89 -4.96 1.90
CA GLU A 522 -19.69 -4.30 2.93
C GLU A 522 -19.25 -2.86 3.27
N LYS A 523 -18.04 -2.44 2.88
CA LYS A 523 -17.43 -1.16 3.29
C LYS A 523 -16.59 -0.54 2.16
N PRO A 524 -17.22 0.11 1.16
CA PRO A 524 -16.50 0.83 0.10
C PRO A 524 -15.62 1.95 0.68
N GLY A 525 -14.54 2.29 -0.03
CA GLY A 525 -13.66 3.42 0.29
C GLY A 525 -12.50 3.17 1.26
N ASN A 526 -12.20 1.90 1.58
CA ASN A 526 -11.03 1.51 2.38
C ASN A 526 -10.14 0.50 1.62
N SER A 527 -9.87 0.80 0.34
CA SER A 527 -8.95 -0.01 -0.46
C SER A 527 -8.18 0.80 -1.49
N THR A 528 -7.05 0.26 -1.94
CA THR A 528 -6.24 0.88 -3.00
C THR A 528 -6.99 1.01 -4.34
N ALA A 529 -7.82 0.02 -4.71
CA ALA A 529 -8.54 0.04 -5.98
C ALA A 529 -9.66 1.08 -6.05
N ASP A 530 -10.22 1.50 -4.90
CA ASP A 530 -11.23 2.57 -4.84
C ASP A 530 -10.74 3.89 -5.45
N LEU A 531 -9.41 4.12 -5.52
CA LEU A 531 -8.81 5.27 -6.21
C LEU A 531 -9.27 5.41 -7.67
N TRP A 532 -9.61 4.33 -8.37
CA TRP A 532 -10.12 4.37 -9.76
C TRP A 532 -11.39 3.57 -10.01
N ASN A 533 -11.78 2.66 -9.11
CA ASN A 533 -13.04 1.90 -9.23
C ASN A 533 -14.23 2.64 -8.62
N LEU A 534 -14.04 3.45 -7.57
CA LEU A 534 -15.14 4.13 -6.87
C LEU A 534 -15.49 5.46 -7.57
N PRO A 535 -16.76 5.73 -7.91
CA PRO A 535 -17.15 6.95 -8.59
C PRO A 535 -16.97 8.18 -7.70
N LEU A 536 -16.64 9.32 -8.31
CA LEU A 536 -16.36 10.57 -7.59
C LEU A 536 -17.50 11.01 -6.65
N ALA A 537 -18.75 10.81 -7.07
CA ALA A 537 -19.92 11.16 -6.28
C ALA A 537 -20.01 10.36 -4.97
N GLU A 538 -19.66 9.07 -5.00
CA GLU A 538 -19.65 8.20 -3.83
C GLU A 538 -18.45 8.52 -2.94
N LYS A 539 -17.24 8.70 -3.50
CA LYS A 539 -16.05 9.16 -2.74
C LYS A 539 -16.32 10.42 -1.92
N LYS A 540 -17.08 11.36 -2.48
CA LYS A 540 -17.50 12.59 -1.78
C LYS A 540 -18.51 12.33 -0.66
N GLU A 541 -19.49 11.46 -0.88
CA GLU A 541 -20.46 11.08 0.15
C GLU A 541 -19.80 10.40 1.36
N ILE A 542 -18.92 9.43 1.12
CA ILE A 542 -18.21 8.73 2.21
C ILE A 542 -17.01 9.51 2.74
N GLY A 543 -16.75 10.70 2.18
CA GLY A 543 -15.72 11.63 2.63
C GLY A 543 -14.27 11.20 2.40
N THR A 544 -14.00 10.30 1.44
CA THR A 544 -12.66 9.75 1.17
C THR A 544 -11.84 10.55 0.16
N ILE A 545 -12.41 11.63 -0.40
CA ILE A 545 -11.71 12.58 -1.28
C ILE A 545 -12.04 14.03 -0.91
N TYR A 546 -11.03 14.90 -0.94
CA TYR A 546 -11.22 16.35 -1.11
C TYR A 546 -10.96 16.75 -2.56
N THR A 547 -11.74 17.70 -3.08
CA THR A 547 -11.63 18.18 -4.47
C THR A 547 -11.61 19.71 -4.58
N ASN A 548 -11.24 20.20 -5.75
CA ASN A 548 -11.19 21.63 -6.09
C ASN A 548 -10.26 22.44 -5.16
N LEU A 549 -9.28 21.78 -4.54
CA LEU A 549 -8.38 22.42 -3.58
C LEU A 549 -7.42 23.36 -4.31
N THR A 550 -7.10 24.48 -3.66
CA THR A 550 -6.15 25.47 -4.19
C THR A 550 -5.08 25.75 -3.14
N ILE A 551 -3.81 25.71 -3.52
CA ILE A 551 -2.71 25.96 -2.58
C ILE A 551 -2.69 27.45 -2.24
N THR A 552 -2.84 27.78 -0.96
CA THR A 552 -2.79 29.15 -0.44
C THR A 552 -1.43 29.52 0.14
N ASP A 553 -0.67 28.52 0.63
CA ASP A 553 0.64 28.74 1.23
C ASP A 553 1.55 27.51 1.06
N LYS A 554 2.86 27.77 0.96
CA LYS A 554 3.93 26.80 0.74
C LYS A 554 5.09 27.15 1.65
N GLN A 555 5.39 26.31 2.65
CA GLN A 555 6.50 26.51 3.58
C GLN A 555 7.52 25.36 3.50
N LYS A 556 8.73 25.62 4.01
CA LYS A 556 9.81 24.64 4.16
C LYS A 556 9.96 24.31 5.64
N SER A 557 9.93 23.03 6.01
CA SER A 557 10.09 22.62 7.42
C SER A 557 11.51 22.88 7.98
N ASP A 558 12.50 23.04 7.10
CA ASP A 558 13.92 23.19 7.41
C ASP A 558 14.58 23.98 6.27
N PRO A 559 15.56 24.88 6.52
CA PRO A 559 16.30 25.58 5.47
C PRO A 559 16.88 24.70 4.36
N GLY A 560 17.21 23.43 4.65
CA GLY A 560 17.71 22.47 3.68
C GLY A 560 16.65 21.64 2.94
N ARG A 561 15.35 21.84 3.20
CA ARG A 561 14.26 21.15 2.47
C ARG A 561 13.69 22.01 1.33
N GLY A 562 13.18 21.35 0.30
CA GLY A 562 12.21 21.96 -0.62
C GLY A 562 10.89 22.27 0.10
N TYR A 563 9.94 22.89 -0.59
CA TYR A 563 8.60 23.14 -0.08
C TYR A 563 7.90 21.80 0.22
N ASP A 564 7.68 21.53 1.50
CA ASP A 564 7.08 20.29 2.00
C ASP A 564 5.83 20.52 2.85
N ILE A 565 5.64 21.70 3.43
CA ILE A 565 4.41 22.07 4.15
C ILE A 565 3.50 22.81 3.18
N ILE A 566 2.42 22.15 2.74
CA ILE A 566 1.47 22.69 1.76
C ILE A 566 0.13 22.93 2.46
N THR A 567 -0.32 24.18 2.48
CA THR A 567 -1.66 24.54 2.97
C THR A 567 -2.57 24.82 1.79
N LEU A 568 -3.72 24.16 1.76
CA LEU A 568 -4.71 24.26 0.71
C LEU A 568 -6.02 24.80 1.27
N HIS A 569 -6.62 25.75 0.56
CA HIS A 569 -8.00 26.16 0.79
C HIS A 569 -8.95 25.05 0.31
N VAL A 570 -9.91 24.71 1.17
CA VAL A 570 -11.02 23.81 0.91
C VAL A 570 -12.23 24.66 0.52
N PRO A 571 -12.63 24.71 -0.77
CA PRO A 571 -13.89 25.33 -1.13
C PRO A 571 -15.06 24.48 -0.62
N ASP A 572 -16.28 25.04 -0.67
CA ASP A 572 -17.49 24.30 -0.36
C ASP A 572 -17.55 22.96 -1.13
N GLN A 573 -17.62 21.85 -0.37
CA GLN A 573 -17.72 20.49 -0.92
C GLN A 573 -19.19 20.02 -1.02
N GLY A 574 -20.15 20.84 -0.61
CA GLY A 574 -21.59 20.57 -0.57
C GLY A 574 -22.11 20.29 0.85
N GLU A 575 -23.39 20.60 1.10
CA GLU A 575 -24.03 20.60 2.43
C GLU A 575 -23.90 19.29 3.24
N ASN A 576 -23.69 18.16 2.57
CA ASN A 576 -23.61 16.82 3.19
C ASN A 576 -22.19 16.23 3.24
N PHE A 577 -21.15 16.98 2.87
CA PHE A 577 -19.77 16.47 2.89
C PHE A 577 -19.23 16.33 4.33
N LEU A 578 -18.97 15.08 4.75
CA LEU A 578 -18.36 14.75 6.04
C LEU A 578 -17.03 14.03 5.79
N PRO A 579 -15.87 14.72 5.88
CA PRO A 579 -14.58 14.13 5.53
C PRO A 579 -14.19 12.99 6.49
N ASN A 580 -13.95 11.80 5.93
CA ASN A 580 -13.41 10.64 6.64
C ASN A 580 -11.87 10.69 6.66
N PHE A 581 -11.32 11.80 7.16
CA PHE A 581 -9.88 12.04 7.30
C PHE A 581 -9.55 12.48 8.73
N ARG A 582 -8.31 12.21 9.17
CA ARG A 582 -7.81 12.53 10.50
C ARG A 582 -6.38 13.07 10.43
N THR A 583 -6.02 13.89 11.41
CA THR A 583 -4.61 14.29 11.61
C THR A 583 -3.74 13.06 11.84
N GLY A 584 -2.68 12.93 11.05
CA GLY A 584 -1.77 11.78 11.03
C GLY A 584 -2.05 10.77 9.91
N ASP A 585 -3.15 10.91 9.16
CA ASP A 585 -3.45 10.03 8.03
C ASP A 585 -2.48 10.27 6.86
N SER A 586 -2.05 9.17 6.22
CA SER A 586 -1.17 9.22 5.05
C SER A 586 -2.01 9.40 3.79
N VAL A 587 -1.67 10.39 2.98
CA VAL A 587 -2.48 10.82 1.83
C VAL A 587 -1.65 10.97 0.56
N PHE A 588 -2.34 10.83 -0.58
CA PHE A 588 -1.88 11.33 -1.86
C PHE A 588 -2.41 12.76 -2.06
N LEU A 589 -1.51 13.67 -2.44
CA LEU A 589 -1.83 14.98 -2.99
C LEU A 589 -1.46 14.96 -4.49
N TYR A 590 -2.38 15.34 -5.36
CA TYR A 590 -2.13 15.41 -6.81
C TYR A 590 -2.95 16.49 -7.50
N ALA A 591 -2.44 17.00 -8.62
CA ALA A 591 -3.11 18.00 -9.46
C ALA A 591 -3.92 17.33 -10.58
N TYR A 592 -5.04 17.95 -10.95
CA TYR A 592 -5.89 17.56 -12.08
C TYR A 592 -6.47 18.81 -12.77
N ASN A 593 -6.99 18.66 -13.99
CA ASN A 593 -7.62 19.74 -14.72
C ASN A 593 -9.00 20.06 -14.10
N ALA A 594 -9.32 21.32 -13.80
CA ALA A 594 -10.56 21.65 -13.08
C ALA A 594 -11.85 21.38 -13.88
N ASP A 595 -11.73 21.17 -15.20
CA ASP A 595 -12.77 20.71 -16.13
C ASP A 595 -12.86 19.17 -16.29
N GLU A 596 -11.96 18.39 -15.66
CA GLU A 596 -11.98 16.93 -15.63
C GLU A 596 -12.26 16.38 -14.21
N GLU A 597 -12.62 15.09 -14.10
CA GLU A 597 -12.63 14.40 -12.80
C GLU A 597 -11.19 14.08 -12.34
N PRO A 598 -10.90 14.12 -11.02
CA PRO A 598 -9.60 13.74 -10.49
C PRO A 598 -9.33 12.23 -10.68
N ASP A 599 -8.21 11.89 -11.33
CA ASP A 599 -7.76 10.51 -11.54
C ASP A 599 -6.29 10.36 -11.14
N ALA A 600 -6.05 9.61 -10.06
CA ALA A 600 -4.72 9.32 -9.53
C ALA A 600 -3.81 8.56 -10.52
N ARG A 601 -4.36 7.85 -11.51
CA ARG A 601 -3.59 7.13 -12.55
C ARG A 601 -3.02 8.07 -13.61
N ARG A 602 -3.62 9.26 -13.78
CA ARG A 602 -3.28 10.25 -14.82
C ARG A 602 -2.46 11.43 -14.26
N SER A 603 -1.92 11.28 -13.05
CA SER A 603 -1.33 12.37 -12.27
C SER A 603 -0.02 11.95 -11.63
N LEU A 604 0.85 12.91 -11.29
CA LEU A 604 1.99 12.67 -10.40
C LEU A 604 1.51 12.72 -8.96
N LEU A 605 1.79 11.67 -8.18
CA LEU A 605 1.30 11.54 -6.83
C LEU A 605 2.37 11.95 -5.82
N PHE A 606 2.10 12.99 -5.04
CA PHE A 606 2.93 13.36 -3.89
C PHE A 606 2.38 12.68 -2.64
N LYS A 607 3.23 11.90 -1.94
CA LYS A 607 2.84 11.28 -0.67
C LYS A 607 3.12 12.24 0.49
N GLY A 608 2.14 12.39 1.37
CA GLY A 608 2.27 13.24 2.55
C GLY A 608 1.45 12.73 3.73
N THR A 609 1.43 13.52 4.80
CA THR A 609 0.62 13.29 5.99
C THR A 609 -0.21 14.53 6.30
N LEU A 610 -1.51 14.36 6.56
CA LEU A 610 -2.37 15.45 7.03
C LEU A 610 -1.95 15.87 8.45
N THR A 611 -1.59 17.14 8.63
CA THR A 611 -1.15 17.69 9.93
C THR A 611 -2.15 18.65 10.56
N GLN A 612 -2.99 19.30 9.76
CA GLN A 612 -4.03 20.20 10.22
C GLN A 612 -5.26 20.12 9.32
N MET A 613 -6.45 20.18 9.92
CA MET A 613 -7.74 20.20 9.25
C MET A 613 -8.62 21.26 9.92
N LEU A 614 -9.04 22.26 9.15
CA LEU A 614 -10.02 23.28 9.50
C LEU A 614 -11.19 23.19 8.50
N THR A 615 -12.25 23.97 8.71
CA THR A 615 -13.44 23.96 7.85
C THR A 615 -13.15 24.47 6.43
N ASP A 616 -12.23 25.41 6.29
CA ASP A 616 -11.87 26.13 5.05
C ASP A 616 -10.47 25.79 4.53
N SER A 617 -9.70 24.96 5.25
CA SER A 617 -8.30 24.71 4.93
C SER A 617 -7.77 23.39 5.50
N VAL A 618 -6.84 22.78 4.75
CA VAL A 618 -6.11 21.57 5.15
C VAL A 618 -4.61 21.76 4.92
N THR A 619 -3.79 21.20 5.80
CA THR A 619 -2.33 21.22 5.66
C THR A 619 -1.80 19.81 5.51
N VAL A 620 -1.05 19.58 4.43
CA VAL A 620 -0.33 18.32 4.15
C VAL A 620 1.16 18.59 4.30
N VAL A 621 1.85 17.77 5.09
CA VAL A 621 3.32 17.72 5.06
C VAL A 621 3.73 16.58 4.13
N LEU A 622 4.31 16.94 2.99
CA LEU A 622 4.90 16.00 2.05
C LEU A 622 6.05 15.23 2.72
N ASN A 623 6.19 13.97 2.37
CA ASN A 623 7.37 13.21 2.78
C ASN A 623 8.64 13.90 2.26
N ASP A 624 8.59 14.40 1.02
CA ASP A 624 9.75 14.86 0.25
C ASP A 624 9.44 16.21 -0.41
N GLY A 625 10.13 17.25 0.08
CA GLY A 625 9.89 18.64 -0.30
C GLY A 625 10.44 18.99 -1.68
N GLN A 626 9.68 19.78 -2.45
CA GLN A 626 9.98 20.10 -3.84
C GLN A 626 10.66 21.47 -3.96
N GLN A 627 11.73 21.60 -4.74
CA GLN A 627 12.46 22.87 -4.93
C GLN A 627 11.60 23.95 -5.57
N ASN A 628 11.15 23.66 -6.79
CA ASN A 628 10.52 24.64 -7.63
C ASN A 628 9.05 24.77 -7.21
N PRO A 629 8.62 25.93 -6.68
CA PRO A 629 7.24 26.11 -6.24
C PRO A 629 6.23 25.98 -7.38
N ASN A 630 6.66 26.09 -8.64
CA ASN A 630 5.83 25.94 -9.84
C ASN A 630 5.49 24.46 -10.14
N LEU A 631 6.23 23.49 -9.57
CA LEU A 631 5.83 22.06 -9.57
C LEU A 631 4.57 21.83 -8.73
N LEU A 632 4.36 22.74 -7.77
CA LEU A 632 3.19 22.83 -6.89
C LEU A 632 2.27 23.97 -7.35
N GLU A 633 2.40 24.44 -8.59
CA GLU A 633 1.32 25.15 -9.26
C GLU A 633 0.54 24.14 -10.11
N PRO A 634 -0.80 24.28 -10.20
CA PRO A 634 -1.63 23.31 -10.89
C PRO A 634 -1.47 23.48 -12.40
N THR A 635 -0.38 22.93 -12.92
CA THR A 635 -0.08 22.80 -14.34
C THR A 635 -0.96 21.69 -14.92
N PRO A 636 -1.57 21.90 -16.12
CA PRO A 636 -2.51 20.94 -16.67
C PRO A 636 -1.81 19.60 -16.96
N SER A 637 -2.39 18.51 -16.47
CA SER A 637 -1.84 17.18 -16.70
C SER A 637 -1.83 16.87 -18.21
N PRO A 638 -0.76 16.29 -18.79
CA PRO A 638 -0.65 16.11 -20.23
C PRO A 638 -1.82 15.27 -20.77
N SER A 639 -2.71 15.94 -21.51
CA SER A 639 -3.91 15.29 -22.02
C SER A 639 -3.56 14.13 -22.96
N PRO A 640 -4.22 12.97 -22.85
CA PRO A 640 -3.99 11.82 -23.74
C PRO A 640 -4.45 12.05 -25.18
N THR A 641 -5.06 13.20 -25.50
CA THR A 641 -5.40 13.62 -26.87
C THR A 641 -4.17 14.21 -27.57
N LEU A 642 -3.69 13.56 -28.64
CA LEU A 642 -2.66 14.12 -29.52
C LEU A 642 -3.13 15.45 -30.14
N SER A 643 -2.66 16.60 -29.64
CA SER A 643 -2.58 17.85 -30.41
C SER A 643 -1.82 18.98 -29.71
N SER A 644 -1.86 19.08 -28.38
CA SER A 644 -1.25 20.19 -27.64
C SER A 644 -0.07 19.76 -26.76
N LEU A 645 1.14 20.15 -27.16
CA LEU A 645 2.17 20.59 -26.21
C LEU A 645 1.56 21.69 -25.30
N PRO A 646 2.06 21.88 -24.06
CA PRO A 646 1.58 22.95 -23.19
C PRO A 646 1.83 24.31 -23.85
N THR A 647 0.77 24.84 -24.46
CA THR A 647 0.71 26.18 -25.03
C THR A 647 0.17 27.06 -23.90
N GLY A 648 0.91 28.13 -23.59
CA GLY A 648 0.82 28.85 -22.32
C GLY A 648 -0.41 29.75 -22.15
N GLU A 649 -1.62 29.22 -22.30
CA GLU A 649 -2.87 29.89 -21.92
C GLU A 649 -3.48 29.14 -20.72
N GLY A 650 -3.60 29.85 -19.60
CA GLY A 650 -3.84 29.26 -18.28
C GLY A 650 -5.25 28.69 -18.10
N ARG A 651 -5.41 27.39 -18.34
CA ARG A 651 -6.44 26.59 -17.66
C ARG A 651 -5.94 26.29 -16.24
N GLY A 652 -6.56 26.90 -15.23
CA GLY A 652 -6.21 26.61 -13.84
C GLY A 652 -6.63 25.18 -13.47
N GLY A 653 -5.66 24.34 -13.11
CA GLY A 653 -5.97 23.05 -12.49
C GLY A 653 -6.34 23.20 -11.01
N ALA A 654 -6.75 22.09 -10.41
CA ALA A 654 -7.07 21.98 -8.99
C ALA A 654 -6.29 20.82 -8.35
N TYR A 655 -6.29 20.76 -7.02
CA TYR A 655 -5.73 19.65 -6.26
C TYR A 655 -6.81 18.75 -5.67
N ALA A 656 -6.51 17.46 -5.61
CA ALA A 656 -7.26 16.45 -4.88
C ALA A 656 -6.41 15.84 -3.76
N ILE A 657 -7.08 15.42 -2.68
CA ILE A 657 -6.48 14.64 -1.59
C ILE A 657 -7.28 13.37 -1.40
N GLU A 658 -6.61 12.22 -1.42
CA GLU A 658 -7.17 10.89 -1.17
C GLU A 658 -6.29 10.09 -0.20
N HIS A 659 -6.85 9.06 0.44
CA HIS A 659 -6.08 8.17 1.30
C HIS A 659 -4.99 7.40 0.54
N CYS A 660 -3.80 7.31 1.14
CA CYS A 660 -2.69 6.50 0.64
C CYS A 660 -2.55 5.25 1.53
N GLU A 661 -3.38 4.23 1.28
CA GLU A 661 -3.26 2.97 2.01
C GLU A 661 -1.94 2.24 1.71
N LEU A 662 -1.32 1.70 2.77
CA LEU A 662 -0.10 0.91 2.72
C LEU A 662 -0.41 -0.53 3.14
N GLY A 663 -0.59 -1.43 2.17
CA GLY A 663 -0.82 -2.85 2.42
C GLY A 663 0.29 -3.48 3.25
N SER A 664 0.04 -3.63 4.55
CA SER A 664 1.08 -3.90 5.55
C SER A 664 1.44 -5.39 5.63
N SER A 665 2.72 -5.71 5.44
CA SER A 665 3.24 -7.08 5.62
C SER A 665 3.55 -7.45 7.08
N SER A 666 3.30 -6.54 8.03
CA SER A 666 3.72 -6.69 9.44
C SER A 666 3.13 -7.92 10.12
N SER A 667 1.85 -8.25 9.84
CA SER A 667 1.19 -9.46 10.34
C SER A 667 1.89 -10.75 9.89
N MET A 668 2.29 -10.82 8.61
CA MET A 668 3.01 -11.97 8.05
C MET A 668 4.41 -12.11 8.67
N LYS A 669 5.11 -10.99 8.92
CA LYS A 669 6.41 -10.98 9.62
C LYS A 669 6.28 -11.40 11.08
N ALA A 670 5.23 -10.94 11.77
CA ALA A 670 4.95 -11.32 13.15
C ALA A 670 4.60 -12.81 13.28
N LEU A 671 3.83 -13.37 12.34
CA LEU A 671 3.56 -14.81 12.27
C LEU A 671 4.79 -15.66 11.89
N ALA A 672 5.67 -15.14 11.03
CA ALA A 672 6.97 -15.78 10.75
C ALA A 672 7.88 -15.76 11.99
N ALA A 673 7.91 -14.66 12.74
CA ALA A 673 8.63 -14.55 14.01
C ALA A 673 8.07 -15.51 15.08
N PHE A 674 6.74 -15.66 15.17
CA PHE A 674 6.11 -16.69 16.00
C PHE A 674 6.56 -18.09 15.58
N ALA A 675 6.49 -18.42 14.28
CA ALA A 675 6.94 -19.73 13.80
C ALA A 675 8.41 -20.02 14.15
N ALA A 676 9.29 -19.00 14.11
CA ALA A 676 10.69 -19.08 14.47
C ALA A 676 10.98 -19.04 16.00
N ALA A 677 9.99 -18.78 16.85
CA ALA A 677 10.17 -18.63 18.29
C ALA A 677 10.56 -19.94 19.02
N LEU A 678 10.90 -19.83 20.30
CA LEU A 678 11.16 -21.00 21.15
C LEU A 678 9.87 -21.82 21.34
N PRO A 679 9.94 -23.18 21.37
CA PRO A 679 8.76 -24.02 21.56
C PRO A 679 7.95 -23.68 22.80
N GLN A 680 8.61 -23.29 23.90
CA GLN A 680 7.94 -22.87 25.14
C GLN A 680 7.04 -21.63 24.95
N HIS A 681 7.47 -20.63 24.17
CA HIS A 681 6.66 -19.42 23.92
C HIS A 681 5.46 -19.75 23.02
N ARG A 682 5.63 -20.64 22.03
CA ARG A 682 4.52 -21.11 21.18
C ARG A 682 3.52 -21.95 21.98
N ALA A 683 4.01 -22.88 22.81
CA ALA A 683 3.17 -23.71 23.67
C ALA A 683 2.35 -22.88 24.68
N LEU A 684 2.95 -21.84 25.27
CA LEU A 684 2.26 -20.90 26.15
C LEU A 684 1.15 -20.13 25.42
N LEU A 685 1.45 -19.52 24.27
CA LEU A 685 0.50 -18.72 23.49
C LEU A 685 -0.64 -19.57 22.89
N LEU A 686 -0.38 -20.83 22.56
CA LEU A 686 -1.39 -21.79 22.08
C LEU A 686 -2.13 -22.54 23.21
N GLY A 687 -1.91 -22.17 24.48
CA GLY A 687 -2.56 -22.80 25.63
C GLY A 687 -2.17 -24.27 25.88
N GLN A 688 -1.11 -24.76 25.25
CA GLN A 688 -0.55 -26.11 25.50
C GLN A 688 0.22 -26.17 26.83
N GLN A 689 0.72 -25.03 27.31
CA GLN A 689 1.35 -24.88 28.62
C GLN A 689 0.57 -23.85 29.44
N PRO A 690 0.13 -24.16 30.68
CA PRO A 690 -0.52 -23.18 31.54
C PRO A 690 0.50 -22.11 32.01
N PRO A 691 0.07 -20.85 32.20
CA PRO A 691 0.94 -19.81 32.76
C PRO A 691 1.31 -20.14 34.21
N SER A 692 2.57 -19.88 34.55
CA SER A 692 3.14 -20.06 35.88
C SER A 692 3.05 -18.80 36.73
N SER A 693 3.04 -18.98 38.05
CA SER A 693 2.97 -17.89 39.02
C SER A 693 3.78 -18.21 40.28
N ASN A 694 4.41 -17.19 40.85
CA ASN A 694 5.16 -17.28 42.10
C ASN A 694 4.46 -16.49 43.22
N ALA A 695 3.61 -17.17 44.00
CA ALA A 695 2.87 -16.59 45.12
C ALA A 695 3.74 -16.10 46.30
N THR A 696 5.05 -16.38 46.31
CA THR A 696 5.96 -15.84 47.34
C THR A 696 6.28 -14.35 47.14
N LEU A 697 6.07 -13.81 45.93
CA LEU A 697 6.27 -12.39 45.65
C LEU A 697 5.18 -11.56 46.32
N GLN A 698 5.61 -10.48 46.98
CA GLN A 698 4.76 -9.46 47.59
C GLN A 698 4.97 -8.10 46.92
N LEU A 699 4.03 -7.17 47.06
CA LEU A 699 4.19 -5.79 46.59
C LEU A 699 5.32 -5.07 47.34
N SER A 700 6.00 -4.13 46.69
CA SER A 700 6.98 -3.25 47.37
C SER A 700 6.31 -2.23 48.31
N ARG A 701 5.06 -1.84 48.01
CA ARG A 701 4.20 -0.97 48.82
C ARG A 701 2.73 -1.17 48.47
N SER A 702 1.82 -0.63 49.28
CA SER A 702 0.43 -0.42 48.86
C SER A 702 0.37 0.77 47.89
N TYR A 703 -0.40 0.63 46.82
CA TYR A 703 -0.64 1.67 45.80
C TYR A 703 -2.05 2.21 45.90
N HIS A 704 -3.03 1.30 45.98
CA HIS A 704 -4.44 1.66 46.10
C HIS A 704 -5.27 0.45 46.57
N PRO A 705 -6.15 0.58 47.58
CA PRO A 705 -6.89 -0.55 48.16
C PRO A 705 -7.68 -1.41 47.16
N HIS A 706 -8.18 -0.81 46.07
CA HIS A 706 -8.92 -1.53 45.03
C HIS A 706 -8.06 -2.13 43.90
N TYR A 707 -6.76 -1.77 43.81
CA TYR A 707 -5.86 -2.33 42.79
C TYR A 707 -4.79 -3.26 43.38
N ASP A 708 -4.45 -3.16 44.66
CA ASP A 708 -3.32 -3.90 45.25
C ASP A 708 -3.39 -5.43 45.01
N ASP A 709 -4.56 -6.08 45.09
CA ASP A 709 -4.72 -7.50 44.71
C ASP A 709 -4.39 -7.77 43.23
N ILE A 710 -4.85 -6.89 42.33
CA ILE A 710 -4.64 -7.00 40.89
C ILE A 710 -3.15 -6.80 40.56
N ILE A 711 -2.50 -5.79 41.15
CA ILE A 711 -1.07 -5.52 40.97
C ILE A 711 -0.23 -6.68 41.56
N LEU A 712 -0.63 -7.21 42.73
CA LEU A 712 0.04 -8.36 43.35
C LEU A 712 -0.03 -9.60 42.45
N ARG A 713 -1.22 -9.95 41.96
CA ARG A 713 -1.40 -11.08 41.04
C ARG A 713 -0.65 -10.87 39.72
N ALA A 714 -0.66 -9.67 39.18
CA ALA A 714 0.12 -9.32 37.98
C ALA A 714 1.63 -9.40 38.22
N LYS A 715 2.13 -9.05 39.42
CA LYS A 715 3.53 -9.26 39.81
C LYS A 715 3.87 -10.74 39.94
N GLN A 716 3.00 -11.51 40.60
CA GLN A 716 3.18 -12.95 40.86
C GLN A 716 3.16 -13.80 39.57
N ALA A 717 2.39 -13.41 38.55
CA ALA A 717 2.44 -14.05 37.23
C ALA A 717 3.86 -14.00 36.63
N GLN A 718 4.38 -15.12 36.15
CA GLN A 718 5.72 -15.17 35.55
C GLN A 718 5.69 -15.04 34.03
N ASP A 719 4.69 -15.66 33.38
CA ASP A 719 4.54 -15.69 31.92
C ASP A 719 3.66 -14.55 31.38
N TYR A 720 2.38 -14.49 31.77
CA TYR A 720 1.50 -13.41 31.37
C TYR A 720 0.38 -13.12 32.38
N PHE A 721 -0.21 -11.93 32.27
CA PHE A 721 -1.41 -11.54 33.02
C PHE A 721 -2.42 -10.84 32.12
N LEU A 722 -3.71 -11.09 32.35
CA LEU A 722 -4.81 -10.46 31.61
C LEU A 722 -5.59 -9.55 32.57
N LEU A 723 -5.62 -8.25 32.28
CA LEU A 723 -6.34 -7.25 33.06
C LEU A 723 -7.57 -6.79 32.27
N VAL A 724 -8.73 -7.26 32.68
CA VAL A 724 -10.02 -6.84 32.13
C VAL A 724 -10.51 -5.61 32.88
N GLY A 725 -10.63 -4.47 32.18
CA GLY A 725 -11.01 -3.19 32.76
C GLY A 725 -12.20 -2.54 32.05
N PRO A 726 -13.40 -2.56 32.63
CA PRO A 726 -14.57 -1.86 32.09
C PRO A 726 -14.35 -0.35 31.87
N PRO A 727 -15.24 0.33 31.13
CA PRO A 727 -15.16 1.78 30.95
C PRO A 727 -15.10 2.52 32.29
N GLY A 728 -14.20 3.50 32.41
CA GLY A 728 -14.04 4.32 33.61
C GLY A 728 -13.26 3.69 34.77
N THR A 729 -12.86 2.40 34.72
CA THR A 729 -12.16 1.75 35.85
C THR A 729 -10.64 2.03 35.91
N GLY A 730 -10.21 3.22 35.50
CA GLY A 730 -8.81 3.68 35.67
C GLY A 730 -7.73 2.80 35.04
N LYS A 731 -8.01 2.11 33.91
CA LYS A 731 -7.05 1.18 33.25
C LYS A 731 -5.66 1.79 33.09
N THR A 732 -5.58 2.87 32.31
CA THR A 732 -4.31 3.53 31.95
C THR A 732 -3.82 4.44 33.09
N SER A 733 -4.70 5.26 33.65
CA SER A 733 -4.37 6.28 34.65
C SER A 733 -4.03 5.75 36.04
N MET A 734 -4.48 4.54 36.40
CA MET A 734 -4.20 3.91 37.69
C MET A 734 -3.55 2.53 37.54
N ALA A 735 -4.20 1.56 36.88
CA ALA A 735 -3.70 0.19 36.88
C ALA A 735 -2.36 0.05 36.14
N LEU A 736 -2.26 0.56 34.90
CA LEU A 736 -1.01 0.56 34.12
C LEU A 736 0.08 1.35 34.86
N ARG A 737 -0.26 2.52 35.42
CA ARG A 737 0.64 3.33 36.24
C ARG A 737 1.23 2.52 37.40
N PHE A 738 0.41 1.86 38.21
CA PHE A 738 0.88 1.10 39.38
C PHE A 738 1.68 -0.16 38.99
N LEU A 739 1.36 -0.80 37.85
CA LEU A 739 2.18 -1.87 37.29
C LEU A 739 3.60 -1.37 36.91
N VAL A 740 3.70 -0.18 36.33
CA VAL A 740 4.97 0.46 35.99
C VAL A 740 5.73 0.86 37.26
N GLU A 741 5.08 1.52 38.23
CA GLU A 741 5.69 1.90 39.52
C GLU A 741 6.26 0.67 40.25
N GLU A 742 5.50 -0.44 40.32
CA GLU A 742 5.93 -1.66 41.01
C GLU A 742 7.08 -2.39 40.30
N HIS A 743 7.04 -2.50 38.97
CA HIS A 743 8.08 -3.17 38.19
C HIS A 743 9.42 -2.41 38.25
N LEU A 744 9.38 -1.08 38.19
CA LEU A 744 10.57 -0.24 38.33
C LEU A 744 11.10 -0.20 39.78
N SER A 745 10.21 -0.11 40.78
CA SER A 745 10.62 -0.15 42.20
C SER A 745 11.27 -1.47 42.59
N ALA A 746 10.86 -2.58 41.95
CA ALA A 746 11.48 -3.89 42.11
C ALA A 746 12.79 -4.07 41.32
N GLY A 747 13.27 -3.04 40.59
CA GLY A 747 14.49 -3.12 39.78
C GLY A 747 14.44 -4.20 38.68
N SER A 748 13.25 -4.60 38.24
CA SER A 748 13.03 -5.84 37.48
C SER A 748 13.39 -5.75 35.99
N GLY A 749 14.01 -4.65 35.54
CA GLY A 749 14.44 -4.42 34.17
C GLY A 749 13.53 -3.45 33.40
N ALA A 750 13.82 -3.26 32.11
CA ALA A 750 13.11 -2.30 31.27
C ALA A 750 11.72 -2.79 30.83
N ILE A 751 10.83 -1.82 30.61
CA ILE A 751 9.42 -2.01 30.24
C ILE A 751 9.19 -1.53 28.80
N LEU A 752 8.45 -2.34 28.04
CA LEU A 752 7.89 -1.96 26.75
C LEU A 752 6.40 -1.66 26.92
N LEU A 753 5.97 -0.44 26.62
CA LEU A 753 4.56 -0.04 26.65
C LEU A 753 4.05 0.12 25.22
N THR A 754 2.87 -0.44 24.93
CA THR A 754 2.33 -0.42 23.58
C THR A 754 0.81 -0.33 23.57
N ALA A 755 0.25 0.25 22.51
CA ALA A 755 -1.19 0.29 22.27
C ALA A 755 -1.49 0.25 20.76
N TYR A 756 -2.76 0.07 20.40
CA TYR A 756 -3.18 0.00 19.00
C TYR A 756 -3.04 1.36 18.27
N THR A 757 -3.49 2.45 18.89
CA THR A 757 -3.59 3.78 18.25
C THR A 757 -2.56 4.77 18.80
N ASN A 758 -2.20 5.79 18.00
CA ASN A 758 -1.34 6.88 18.48
C ASN A 758 -1.97 7.61 19.68
N ARG A 759 -3.29 7.81 19.68
CA ARG A 759 -4.01 8.44 20.80
C ARG A 759 -3.87 7.66 22.10
N ALA A 760 -4.02 6.33 22.08
CA ALA A 760 -3.80 5.51 23.28
C ALA A 760 -2.34 5.59 23.75
N VAL A 761 -1.39 5.72 22.82
CA VAL A 761 0.03 6.00 23.15
C VAL A 761 0.22 7.41 23.74
N ASP A 762 -0.51 8.42 23.26
CA ASP A 762 -0.52 9.77 23.87
C ASP A 762 -1.06 9.73 25.30
N GLU A 763 -2.15 8.98 25.55
CA GLU A 763 -2.74 8.80 26.89
C GLU A 763 -1.79 8.03 27.84
N ILE A 764 -1.01 7.06 27.34
CA ILE A 764 0.10 6.44 28.10
C ILE A 764 1.21 7.46 28.38
N CYS A 765 1.66 8.22 27.39
CA CYS A 765 2.67 9.27 27.58
C CYS A 765 2.25 10.29 28.65
N GLU A 766 1.00 10.76 28.61
CA GLU A 766 0.43 11.68 29.59
C GLU A 766 0.53 11.13 31.02
N MET A 767 0.17 9.86 31.20
CA MET A 767 0.32 9.19 32.50
C MET A 767 1.80 9.13 32.93
N LEU A 768 2.73 8.80 32.03
CA LEU A 768 4.16 8.71 32.35
C LEU A 768 4.74 10.07 32.75
N THR A 769 4.45 11.13 32.00
CA THR A 769 4.87 12.51 32.32
C THR A 769 4.32 12.95 33.68
N ASN A 770 3.02 12.72 33.93
CA ASN A 770 2.37 13.09 35.20
C ASN A 770 2.87 12.29 36.40
N ALA A 771 3.37 11.07 36.20
CA ALA A 771 4.03 10.26 37.22
C ALA A 771 5.53 10.60 37.40
N GLY A 772 6.10 11.48 36.57
CA GLY A 772 7.51 11.85 36.62
C GLY A 772 8.47 10.77 36.10
N PHE A 773 7.98 9.85 35.27
CA PHE A 773 8.83 8.80 34.70
C PHE A 773 9.69 9.29 33.54
N ASP A 774 10.91 8.77 33.47
CA ASP A 774 11.74 8.88 32.28
C ASP A 774 11.36 7.81 31.25
N TYR A 775 11.07 8.23 30.01
CA TYR A 775 10.64 7.35 28.94
C TYR A 775 11.01 7.89 27.56
N LEU A 776 11.03 6.99 26.59
CA LEU A 776 11.31 7.29 25.18
C LEU A 776 10.19 6.80 24.27
N ARG A 777 9.69 7.67 23.40
CA ARG A 777 8.64 7.37 22.42
C ARG A 777 9.22 7.00 21.05
N ILE A 778 8.74 5.89 20.52
CA ILE A 778 8.98 5.43 19.14
C ILE A 778 7.73 5.73 18.32
N GLY A 779 7.86 6.61 17.32
CA GLY A 779 6.78 7.02 16.44
C GLY A 779 7.18 8.18 15.52
N LYS A 780 6.26 8.61 14.66
CA LYS A 780 6.44 9.79 13.80
C LYS A 780 5.99 11.06 14.53
N GLU A 781 6.64 12.20 14.24
CA GLU A 781 6.39 13.47 14.94
C GLU A 781 5.00 14.07 14.65
N HIS A 782 4.50 13.94 13.42
CA HIS A 782 3.16 14.39 13.03
C HIS A 782 2.03 13.54 13.63
N SER A 783 2.30 12.29 14.01
CA SER A 783 1.34 11.41 14.71
C SER A 783 1.52 11.45 16.24
N CYS A 784 2.23 12.45 16.76
CA CYS A 784 2.53 12.62 18.17
C CYS A 784 1.96 13.96 18.65
N ASP A 785 1.17 13.90 19.73
CA ASP A 785 0.70 15.10 20.42
C ASP A 785 1.90 16.02 20.75
N PRO A 786 1.83 17.33 20.42
CA PRO A 786 2.89 18.29 20.69
C PRO A 786 3.48 18.21 22.11
N ARG A 787 2.65 17.89 23.12
CA ARG A 787 3.05 17.75 24.53
C ARG A 787 4.11 16.69 24.77
N PHE A 788 4.18 15.65 23.93
CA PHE A 788 5.09 14.50 24.11
C PHE A 788 6.20 14.41 23.05
N ARG A 789 6.31 15.39 22.14
CA ARG A 789 7.33 15.39 21.08
C ARG A 789 8.76 15.42 21.62
N SER A 790 8.99 16.07 22.76
CA SER A 790 10.28 16.07 23.48
C SER A 790 10.77 14.66 23.86
N HIS A 791 9.86 13.69 24.02
CA HIS A 791 10.19 12.30 24.34
C HIS A 791 10.41 11.42 23.10
N LEU A 792 10.21 11.93 21.88
CA LEU A 792 10.54 11.19 20.65
C LEU A 792 12.06 11.01 20.56
N LEU A 793 12.53 9.82 20.17
CA LEU A 793 13.96 9.50 20.05
C LEU A 793 14.75 10.63 19.36
N ARG A 794 14.29 11.11 18.21
CA ARG A 794 14.93 12.19 17.43
C ARG A 794 15.14 13.49 18.22
N GLN A 795 14.21 13.83 19.12
CA GLN A 795 14.22 15.08 19.90
C GLN A 795 15.00 14.93 21.21
N THR A 796 15.16 13.70 21.73
CA THR A 796 16.04 13.38 22.87
C THR A 796 17.54 13.35 22.53
N ILE A 797 17.91 13.73 21.31
CA ILE A 797 19.27 13.60 20.75
C ILE A 797 19.84 15.00 20.46
N ASP A 798 20.96 15.33 21.10
CA ASP A 798 21.68 16.61 20.93
C ASP A 798 22.06 16.93 19.47
N ASP A 799 22.26 18.21 19.17
CA ASP A 799 22.70 18.71 17.85
C ASP A 799 24.08 18.19 17.40
N ARG A 800 24.88 17.65 18.32
CA ARG A 800 26.19 17.02 18.03
C ARG A 800 26.19 15.57 18.55
N PRO A 801 25.36 14.70 17.97
CA PRO A 801 25.08 13.41 18.56
C PRO A 801 26.26 12.46 18.42
N GLN A 802 26.60 11.77 19.50
CA GLN A 802 27.55 10.66 19.47
C GLN A 802 26.79 9.34 19.49
N LEU A 803 27.15 8.42 18.58
CA LEU A 803 26.54 7.09 18.50
C LEU A 803 26.56 6.35 19.85
N LYS A 804 27.65 6.53 20.61
CA LYS A 804 27.83 5.99 21.96
C LYS A 804 26.78 6.54 22.93
N ALA A 805 26.60 7.87 22.99
CA ALA A 805 25.64 8.53 23.86
C ALA A 805 24.18 8.16 23.53
N ILE A 806 23.81 8.07 22.25
CA ILE A 806 22.47 7.60 21.83
C ILE A 806 22.25 6.16 22.29
N ARG A 807 23.26 5.30 22.11
CA ARG A 807 23.18 3.88 22.49
C ARG A 807 23.10 3.71 24.01
N GLU A 808 23.86 4.49 24.77
CA GLU A 808 23.80 4.54 26.24
C GLU A 808 22.40 5.01 26.69
N ARG A 809 21.89 6.12 26.14
CA ARG A 809 20.53 6.61 26.39
C ARG A 809 19.45 5.54 26.13
N LEU A 810 19.50 4.86 24.98
CA LEU A 810 18.56 3.78 24.65
C LEU A 810 18.66 2.59 25.64
N LEU A 811 19.85 2.28 26.14
CA LEU A 811 20.07 1.20 27.11
C LEU A 811 19.63 1.59 28.53
N GLU A 812 19.82 2.84 28.93
CA GLU A 812 19.51 3.38 30.27
C GLU A 812 18.01 3.69 30.47
N VAL A 813 17.31 4.19 29.45
CA VAL A 813 15.87 4.52 29.53
C VAL A 813 15.07 3.34 30.09
N PRO A 814 14.31 3.49 31.19
CA PRO A 814 13.60 2.36 31.79
C PRO A 814 12.36 1.95 31.00
N ILE A 815 11.73 2.88 30.26
CA ILE A 815 10.45 2.69 29.57
C ILE A 815 10.57 3.12 28.10
N VAL A 816 10.24 2.21 27.18
CA VAL A 816 10.03 2.56 25.76
C VAL A 816 8.55 2.41 25.42
N VAL A 817 7.97 3.41 24.76
CA VAL A 817 6.55 3.45 24.39
C VAL A 817 6.35 3.68 22.89
N GLY A 818 5.35 3.06 22.27
CA GLY A 818 5.00 3.27 20.86
C GLY A 818 3.74 2.50 20.46
N THR A 819 3.28 2.63 19.21
CA THR A 819 2.19 1.77 18.73
C THR A 819 2.70 0.35 18.47
N THR A 820 1.83 -0.66 18.57
CA THR A 820 2.22 -2.06 18.34
C THR A 820 2.83 -2.27 16.95
N MET A 821 2.28 -1.59 15.93
CA MET A 821 2.83 -1.62 14.57
C MET A 821 4.19 -0.91 14.47
N SER A 822 4.35 0.27 15.08
CA SER A 822 5.64 0.98 15.11
C SER A 822 6.73 0.15 15.79
N LEU A 823 6.44 -0.46 16.94
CA LEU A 823 7.40 -1.28 17.68
C LEU A 823 7.74 -2.59 16.95
N GLN A 824 6.78 -3.25 16.31
CA GLN A 824 7.07 -4.42 15.46
C GLN A 824 7.92 -4.08 14.23
N SER A 825 7.71 -2.91 13.62
CA SER A 825 8.56 -2.46 12.50
C SER A 825 10.01 -2.22 12.93
N GLN A 826 10.23 -1.95 14.22
CA GLN A 826 11.52 -1.68 14.85
C GLN A 826 12.10 -2.93 15.53
N SER A 827 12.12 -4.07 14.82
CA SER A 827 12.69 -5.33 15.32
C SER A 827 14.15 -5.22 15.77
N SER A 828 14.88 -4.25 15.22
CA SER A 828 16.25 -3.91 15.59
C SER A 828 16.41 -3.42 17.05
N LEU A 829 15.38 -2.78 17.62
CA LEU A 829 15.37 -2.35 19.02
C LEU A 829 15.54 -3.52 19.99
N PHE A 830 14.91 -4.66 19.70
CA PHE A 830 14.98 -5.88 20.51
C PHE A 830 16.36 -6.57 20.44
N MET A 831 17.15 -6.30 19.39
CA MET A 831 18.56 -6.73 19.33
C MET A 831 19.47 -5.87 20.23
N LEU A 832 19.09 -4.61 20.47
CA LEU A 832 19.85 -3.68 21.30
C LEU A 832 19.50 -3.79 22.79
N LYS A 833 18.20 -3.78 23.10
CA LYS A 833 17.67 -3.68 24.46
C LYS A 833 16.73 -4.85 24.74
N LYS A 834 16.98 -5.55 25.85
CA LYS A 834 16.06 -6.57 26.36
C LYS A 834 15.01 -5.90 27.25
N PHE A 835 13.76 -6.22 26.99
CA PHE A 835 12.64 -5.85 27.86
C PHE A 835 12.31 -7.03 28.77
N SER A 836 12.06 -6.74 30.04
CA SER A 836 11.64 -7.71 31.05
C SER A 836 10.12 -7.87 31.10
N LEU A 837 9.39 -6.84 30.69
CA LEU A 837 7.94 -6.75 30.73
C LEU A 837 7.45 -5.98 29.51
N ALA A 838 6.42 -6.50 28.84
CA ALA A 838 5.59 -5.72 27.92
C ALA A 838 4.22 -5.47 28.55
N ILE A 839 3.68 -4.26 28.44
CA ILE A 839 2.28 -3.97 28.75
C ILE A 839 1.61 -3.43 27.50
N VAL A 840 0.53 -4.09 27.10
CA VAL A 840 -0.26 -3.76 25.92
C VAL A 840 -1.59 -3.20 26.39
N ASP A 841 -1.82 -1.91 26.18
CA ASP A 841 -3.12 -1.27 26.43
C ASP A 841 -4.03 -1.37 25.20
N GLU A 842 -5.34 -1.39 25.45
CA GLU A 842 -6.39 -1.67 24.44
C GLU A 842 -6.12 -2.94 23.62
N ALA A 843 -5.57 -3.98 24.26
CA ALA A 843 -5.18 -5.24 23.62
C ALA A 843 -6.34 -5.98 22.92
N SER A 844 -7.58 -5.78 23.39
CA SER A 844 -8.79 -6.32 22.76
C SER A 844 -9.13 -5.71 21.39
N GLN A 845 -8.51 -4.58 21.04
CA GLN A 845 -8.65 -3.92 19.73
C GLN A 845 -7.56 -4.37 18.72
N ILE A 846 -6.62 -5.23 19.13
CA ILE A 846 -5.50 -5.66 18.28
C ILE A 846 -5.75 -7.08 17.76
N LEU A 847 -5.74 -7.24 16.44
CA LEU A 847 -5.78 -8.55 15.79
C LEU A 847 -4.54 -9.38 16.18
N GLU A 848 -4.74 -10.64 16.57
CA GLU A 848 -3.69 -11.52 17.06
C GLU A 848 -2.44 -11.64 16.13
N PRO A 849 -2.59 -11.74 14.78
CA PRO A 849 -1.46 -11.70 13.85
C PRO A 849 -0.58 -10.45 13.95
N TYR A 850 -1.14 -9.32 14.42
CA TYR A 850 -0.44 -8.05 14.57
C TYR A 850 0.20 -7.85 15.95
N ILE A 851 0.17 -8.85 16.84
CA ILE A 851 0.80 -8.76 18.17
C ILE A 851 1.65 -9.98 18.53
N VAL A 852 1.28 -11.17 18.05
CA VAL A 852 1.92 -12.45 18.43
C VAL A 852 3.46 -12.45 18.29
N GLY A 853 3.98 -11.85 17.21
CA GLY A 853 5.43 -11.75 16.97
C GLY A 853 6.18 -10.88 17.97
N LEU A 854 5.53 -9.88 18.57
CA LEU A 854 6.08 -9.03 19.64
C LEU A 854 6.06 -9.76 20.99
N LEU A 855 4.98 -10.49 21.30
CA LEU A 855 4.87 -11.28 22.53
C LEU A 855 5.98 -12.34 22.62
N CYS A 856 6.39 -12.93 21.49
CA CYS A 856 7.51 -13.87 21.46
C CYS A 856 8.90 -13.26 21.79
N GLN A 857 9.06 -11.93 21.77
CA GLN A 857 10.33 -11.24 22.05
C GLN A 857 10.54 -10.87 23.53
N VAL A 858 9.50 -10.97 24.36
CA VAL A 858 9.52 -10.48 25.75
C VAL A 858 9.10 -11.62 26.68
N PRO A 859 9.85 -11.91 27.78
CA PRO A 859 9.60 -13.10 28.60
C PRO A 859 8.31 -13.01 29.41
N LYS A 860 7.84 -11.80 29.72
CA LYS A 860 6.59 -11.55 30.43
C LYS A 860 5.77 -10.46 29.75
N PHE A 861 4.46 -10.65 29.63
CA PHE A 861 3.57 -9.62 29.09
C PHE A 861 2.25 -9.48 29.86
N ILE A 862 1.69 -8.26 29.86
CA ILE A 862 0.40 -7.95 30.45
C ILE A 862 -0.49 -7.38 29.34
N LEU A 863 -1.65 -8.00 29.13
CA LEU A 863 -2.65 -7.51 28.19
C LEU A 863 -3.76 -6.81 28.97
N ILE A 864 -3.95 -5.52 28.71
CA ILE A 864 -4.97 -4.67 29.30
C ILE A 864 -6.04 -4.41 28.24
N GLY A 865 -7.31 -4.59 28.56
CA GLY A 865 -8.40 -4.36 27.60
C GLY A 865 -9.77 -4.74 28.14
N ASP A 866 -10.75 -4.82 27.24
CA ASP A 866 -12.12 -5.25 27.55
C ASP A 866 -12.76 -5.91 26.33
N HIS A 867 -12.99 -7.22 26.42
CA HIS A 867 -13.63 -8.02 25.37
C HIS A 867 -15.12 -7.70 25.17
N LYS A 868 -15.70 -6.82 26.01
CA LYS A 868 -17.08 -6.32 25.86
C LYS A 868 -17.15 -4.93 25.23
N GLN A 869 -16.02 -4.32 24.91
CA GLN A 869 -15.93 -3.08 24.13
C GLN A 869 -15.75 -3.39 22.64
N LEU A 870 -15.43 -2.38 21.84
CA LEU A 870 -15.25 -2.56 20.39
C LEU A 870 -14.15 -3.60 20.11
N PRO A 871 -14.41 -4.62 19.28
CA PRO A 871 -13.39 -5.56 18.85
C PRO A 871 -12.44 -4.90 17.85
N ALA A 872 -11.34 -5.59 17.54
CA ALA A 872 -10.48 -5.22 16.42
C ALA A 872 -11.28 -5.17 15.11
N VAL A 873 -11.04 -4.15 14.28
CA VAL A 873 -11.70 -4.01 12.98
C VAL A 873 -11.04 -4.96 11.97
N VAL A 874 -11.86 -5.79 11.33
CA VAL A 874 -11.49 -6.59 10.15
C VAL A 874 -12.21 -6.05 8.93
N GLN A 875 -11.61 -6.23 7.75
CA GLN A 875 -12.30 -5.97 6.49
C GLN A 875 -13.09 -7.20 6.01
N GLN A 876 -12.63 -8.43 6.28
CA GLN A 876 -13.35 -9.68 5.97
C GLN A 876 -14.77 -9.75 6.55
N SER A 877 -15.64 -10.51 5.86
CA SER A 877 -16.91 -11.03 6.35
C SER A 877 -16.73 -11.95 7.57
N GLU A 878 -17.81 -12.21 8.32
CA GLU A 878 -17.79 -13.23 9.38
C GLU A 878 -17.64 -14.67 8.84
N GLU A 879 -18.01 -14.89 7.56
CA GLU A 879 -17.79 -16.12 6.77
C GLU A 879 -16.41 -16.14 6.06
#